data_AF-A0A147BJZ6-F1
#
_entry.id   AF-A0A147BJZ6-F1
#
_cell.length_a   1.000
_cell.length_b   1.000
_cell.length_c   1.000
_cell.angle_alpha   90.00
_cell.angle_beta   90.00
_cell.angle_gamma   90.00
#
_symmetry.space_group_name_H-M   'P 1'
#
loop_
_entity.id
_entity.type
_entity.pdbx_description
1 polymer ?
#
loop_
_entity_poly.entity_id
_entity_poly.type
_entity_poly.pdbx_seq_one_letter_code
_entity_poly.pdbx_strand_id
1 'polypeptide(L)'
;NSASVAADRDLMLDRADDSDNGAKEVLHTVLPDGFSELCVDTDSESGGTETRSSSLSESPLSLASELATWAHDTKVCASHLSKLLKMLKKRHPELPCDARTLMGTPRSCDVKKMGSSGLYHYFGIEPVLREMMSAGRITGNTISLLFNIDGLPISKSSSKQFWPILASVAECCNPEPFVIALFEGVKKPESLDDYLADLILEMSTLLREGITEGCQKCAVRVHAFICDAPARAFLKCIKGHGGYFSCEKCTQEGAFSESCRKVILPDVSTPLRTDEAFLNQDQEEHHHGQSPLVKLKIGMVSQFPLDYMHLVCLGTTRKLLLQYWMRGRPHRSKLPQRTQTDISTMLVKLRKHTPQEMARKPRGLDELERWKATELRNFLLYFGPLVLKNQMEKRYYEHFLKLSIAVSILASPRLCQVELALAEKLLREFVLDAEDLYGEGVYVYNVHSLVHLPADVQKFGHLDSFSAFRFENFLGQLKRELKSPNLPLQQVVKRLYERTQSGKSLRAPSKQQELLRNPHDSGPTPPGFKGKQFRKVVLPSMVVETNTRDSCLLMEDGNVVVARNVVSDGGEVKICGQFFKQLANFHTSISHIDRLGIYRASRLSSATALWDVKQIKSKCCCFPCGRGFMVTPLLHTG
;
A
#
# COMPACT_ATOMS: atom_id res chain seq x y z
N ASN A 1 -29.05 -67.33 36.79
CA ASN A 1 -29.06 -66.88 35.39
C ASN A 1 -27.94 -65.87 35.17
N SER A 2 -26.83 -66.43 34.69
CA SER A 2 -25.60 -65.86 34.13
C SER A 2 -25.85 -64.66 33.22
N ALA A 3 -25.11 -63.54 33.33
CA ALA A 3 -23.74 -63.25 32.86
C ALA A 3 -23.66 -62.75 31.40
N SER A 4 -23.02 -61.57 31.24
CA SER A 4 -22.19 -61.05 30.12
C SER A 4 -22.57 -61.32 28.65
N VAL A 5 -22.53 -60.29 27.78
CA VAL A 5 -21.84 -60.32 26.46
C VAL A 5 -21.52 -58.88 26.01
N ALA A 6 -20.28 -58.70 25.55
CA ALA A 6 -19.72 -57.55 24.85
C ALA A 6 -19.71 -57.77 23.32
N ALA A 7 -19.50 -56.67 22.57
CA ALA A 7 -19.09 -56.60 21.15
C ALA A 7 -20.16 -57.05 20.11
N ASP A 8 -20.25 -56.58 18.86
CA ASP A 8 -19.31 -55.85 17.99
C ASP A 8 -20.05 -55.37 16.70
N ARG A 9 -19.42 -54.43 15.95
CA ARG A 9 -19.63 -54.05 14.51
C ARG A 9 -20.85 -53.18 14.13
N ASP A 10 -20.77 -52.14 13.30
CA ASP A 10 -19.85 -51.83 12.20
C ASP A 10 -19.78 -50.32 11.85
N LEU A 11 -18.59 -49.92 11.39
CA LEU A 11 -18.21 -48.85 10.45
C LEU A 11 -19.32 -47.96 9.85
N MET A 12 -19.25 -46.65 10.12
CA MET A 12 -19.47 -45.63 9.09
C MET A 12 -18.49 -44.46 9.24
N LEU A 13 -17.57 -44.40 8.27
CA LEU A 13 -16.76 -43.26 7.89
C LEU A 13 -17.67 -42.20 7.26
N ASP A 14 -17.90 -41.07 7.94
CA ASP A 14 -18.42 -39.89 7.27
C ASP A 14 -17.27 -39.01 6.79
N ARG A 15 -16.95 -39.22 5.50
CA ARG A 15 -16.35 -38.22 4.62
C ARG A 15 -17.35 -37.07 4.49
N ALA A 16 -17.17 -36.01 5.26
CA ALA A 16 -17.82 -34.74 4.97
C ALA A 16 -17.06 -34.09 3.79
N ASP A 17 -17.70 -34.15 2.64
CA ASP A 17 -17.34 -33.47 1.40
C ASP A 17 -17.11 -31.97 1.67
N ASP A 18 -15.86 -31.55 1.47
CA ASP A 18 -15.40 -30.15 1.57
C ASP A 18 -15.89 -29.39 0.33
N SER A 19 -17.21 -29.16 0.27
CA SER A 19 -17.86 -28.31 -0.72
C SER A 19 -17.79 -26.85 -0.24
N ASP A 20 -16.62 -26.26 -0.46
CA ASP A 20 -16.35 -24.84 -0.31
C ASP A 20 -17.26 -24.02 -1.26
N ASN A 21 -18.44 -23.68 -0.75
CA ASN A 21 -19.35 -22.68 -1.33
C ASN A 21 -19.64 -21.57 -0.32
N GLY A 22 -18.61 -21.19 0.46
CA GLY A 22 -18.58 -19.95 1.21
C GLY A 22 -18.46 -18.78 0.24
N ALA A 23 -19.57 -18.08 0.03
CA ALA A 23 -19.68 -16.92 -0.86
C ALA A 23 -18.48 -15.97 -0.75
N LYS A 24 -17.56 -16.09 -1.73
CA LYS A 24 -16.75 -14.96 -2.17
C LYS A 24 -17.72 -13.86 -2.57
N GLU A 25 -17.85 -12.83 -1.74
CA GLU A 25 -18.47 -11.59 -2.16
C GLU A 25 -17.69 -11.10 -3.38
N VAL A 26 -18.29 -11.30 -4.55
CA VAL A 26 -17.70 -11.06 -5.86
C VAL A 26 -17.34 -9.58 -5.92
N LEU A 27 -16.04 -9.32 -6.05
CA LEU A 27 -15.49 -8.01 -6.29
C LEU A 27 -15.99 -7.51 -7.66
N HIS A 28 -17.15 -6.86 -7.70
CA HIS A 28 -17.67 -6.17 -8.88
C HIS A 28 -16.80 -4.94 -9.18
N THR A 29 -15.63 -5.18 -9.76
CA THR A 29 -14.86 -4.15 -10.46
C THR A 29 -15.48 -4.01 -11.85
N VAL A 30 -16.47 -3.14 -12.00
CA VAL A 30 -16.82 -2.61 -13.33
C VAL A 30 -15.72 -1.61 -13.67
N LEU A 31 -14.87 -1.95 -14.65
CA LEU A 31 -14.04 -0.96 -15.32
C LEU A 31 -14.92 -0.44 -16.47
N PRO A 32 -15.18 0.86 -16.59
CA PRO A 32 -15.90 1.37 -17.75
C PRO A 32 -15.01 1.23 -18.99
N ASP A 33 -15.57 0.56 -20.01
CA ASP A 33 -15.04 0.54 -21.37
C ASP A 33 -15.18 1.94 -22.01
N GLY A 34 -14.14 2.32 -22.76
CA GLY A 34 -14.21 3.19 -23.93
C GLY A 34 -14.76 4.60 -23.76
N PHE A 35 -13.88 5.57 -23.52
CA PHE A 35 -14.07 6.92 -24.02
C PHE A 35 -12.89 7.33 -24.90
N SER A 36 -13.20 7.54 -26.18
CA SER A 36 -12.35 8.15 -27.20
C SER A 36 -12.34 9.66 -26.97
N GLU A 37 -11.25 10.21 -26.45
CA GLU A 37 -10.99 11.65 -26.51
C GLU A 37 -10.18 11.96 -27.76
N LEU A 38 -10.84 12.63 -28.72
CA LEU A 38 -10.22 13.36 -29.81
C LEU A 38 -9.58 14.62 -29.24
N CYS A 39 -8.26 14.62 -29.08
CA CYS A 39 -7.50 15.85 -28.83
C CYS A 39 -7.29 16.57 -30.17
N VAL A 40 -7.95 17.71 -30.34
CA VAL A 40 -7.60 18.72 -31.35
C VAL A 40 -6.93 19.85 -30.58
N ASP A 41 -5.61 19.79 -30.45
CA ASP A 41 -4.81 20.93 -30.01
C ASP A 41 -4.20 21.59 -31.25
N THR A 42 -4.58 22.85 -31.45
CA THR A 42 -4.08 23.72 -32.51
C THR A 42 -3.04 24.63 -31.87
N ASP A 43 -1.78 24.21 -31.83
CA ASP A 43 -0.69 25.07 -31.37
C ASP A 43 0.01 25.72 -32.56
N SER A 44 -0.05 27.05 -32.54
CA SER A 44 0.58 27.96 -33.48
C SER A 44 2.04 28.17 -33.08
N GLU A 45 2.92 28.02 -34.07
CA GLU A 45 4.35 28.22 -33.94
C GLU A 45 4.69 29.67 -33.56
N SER A 46 5.59 29.84 -32.60
CA SER A 46 6.48 31.00 -32.60
C SER A 46 7.87 30.59 -32.14
N GLY A 47 8.84 30.81 -33.03
CA GLY A 47 10.24 30.44 -32.85
C GLY A 47 10.93 31.31 -31.80
N GLY A 48 11.77 30.66 -30.99
CA GLY A 48 12.65 31.29 -30.04
C GLY A 48 14.00 30.58 -30.05
N THR A 49 15.04 31.32 -30.41
CA THR A 49 16.42 30.91 -30.68
C THR A 49 17.10 30.29 -29.45
N GLU A 50 17.59 29.06 -29.56
CA GLU A 50 18.33 28.38 -28.49
C GLU A 50 19.75 28.96 -28.34
N THR A 51 20.04 29.48 -27.15
CA THR A 51 21.39 29.89 -26.75
C THR A 51 22.02 28.74 -25.96
N ARG A 52 23.12 28.18 -26.49
CA ARG A 52 23.88 27.07 -25.90
C ARG A 52 24.46 27.45 -24.54
N SER A 53 24.16 26.66 -23.50
CA SER A 53 24.99 26.57 -22.30
C SER A 53 25.46 25.13 -22.10
N SER A 54 26.75 24.99 -21.88
CA SER A 54 27.51 23.75 -21.83
C SER A 54 27.53 23.15 -20.43
N SER A 55 27.11 21.90 -20.27
CA SER A 55 27.47 21.10 -19.09
C SER A 55 27.43 19.59 -19.38
N LEU A 56 28.59 18.96 -19.22
CA LEU A 56 28.89 17.54 -18.94
C LEU A 56 28.43 16.50 -19.97
N SER A 57 29.43 15.80 -20.53
CA SER A 57 29.31 14.77 -21.55
C SER A 57 28.63 13.49 -21.04
N GLU A 58 27.32 13.40 -21.18
CA GLU A 58 26.65 12.11 -21.34
C GLU A 58 26.88 11.63 -22.78
N SER A 59 27.40 10.42 -22.95
CA SER A 59 27.48 9.78 -24.27
C SER A 59 26.07 9.72 -24.88
N PRO A 60 25.86 10.16 -26.13
CA PRO A 60 24.53 10.16 -26.74
C PRO A 60 23.96 8.75 -26.76
N LEU A 61 22.77 8.58 -26.19
CA LEU A 61 22.03 7.33 -26.25
C LEU A 61 21.83 6.94 -27.73
N SER A 62 22.03 5.67 -28.06
CA SER A 62 21.77 5.20 -29.42
C SER A 62 20.27 5.28 -29.72
N LEU A 63 19.90 5.60 -30.97
CA LEU A 63 18.50 5.59 -31.41
C LEU A 63 17.79 4.25 -31.10
N ALA A 64 18.52 3.13 -31.18
CA ALA A 64 18.01 1.82 -30.78
C ALA A 64 17.57 1.78 -29.31
N SER A 65 18.38 2.34 -28.41
CA SER A 65 18.08 2.41 -26.97
C SER A 65 16.92 3.35 -26.65
N GLU A 66 16.79 4.45 -27.38
CA GLU A 66 15.66 5.38 -27.25
C GLU A 66 14.35 4.75 -27.75
N LEU A 67 14.39 4.06 -28.89
CA LEU A 67 13.23 3.34 -29.43
C LEU A 67 12.79 2.18 -28.54
N ALA A 68 13.75 1.41 -27.99
CA ALA A 68 13.45 0.36 -27.03
C ALA A 68 12.80 0.94 -25.76
N THR A 69 13.32 2.07 -25.29
CA THR A 69 12.77 2.83 -24.16
C THR A 69 11.34 3.30 -24.44
N TRP A 70 11.13 3.99 -25.56
CA TRP A 70 9.82 4.45 -25.98
C TRP A 70 8.82 3.30 -26.12
N ALA A 71 9.22 2.19 -26.74
CA ALA A 71 8.36 1.04 -26.93
C ALA A 71 7.94 0.39 -25.61
N HIS A 72 8.86 0.32 -24.64
CA HIS A 72 8.56 -0.14 -23.29
C HIS A 72 7.57 0.79 -22.58
N ASP A 73 7.85 2.09 -22.59
CA ASP A 73 7.12 3.09 -21.81
C ASP A 73 5.70 3.30 -22.36
N THR A 74 5.55 3.30 -23.68
CA THR A 74 4.24 3.42 -24.36
C THR A 74 3.48 2.11 -24.47
N LYS A 75 4.12 0.98 -24.10
CA LYS A 75 3.57 -0.37 -24.23
C LYS A 75 3.09 -0.71 -25.65
N VAL A 76 3.70 -0.12 -26.67
CA VAL A 76 3.35 -0.34 -28.09
C VAL A 76 3.31 -1.83 -28.45
N CYS A 77 2.40 -2.22 -29.36
CA CYS A 77 2.33 -3.59 -29.84
C CYS A 77 3.62 -3.97 -30.59
N ALA A 78 4.13 -5.18 -30.37
CA ALA A 78 5.36 -5.65 -31.01
C ALA A 78 5.27 -5.65 -32.54
N SER A 79 4.08 -5.92 -33.10
CA SER A 79 3.85 -5.84 -34.54
C SER A 79 3.96 -4.41 -35.07
N HIS A 80 3.48 -3.42 -34.34
CA HIS A 80 3.60 -2.00 -34.68
C HIS A 80 5.06 -1.55 -34.58
N LEU A 81 5.78 -1.96 -33.54
CA LEU A 81 7.21 -1.66 -33.41
C LEU A 81 8.02 -2.28 -34.55
N SER A 82 7.79 -3.55 -34.91
CA SER A 82 8.45 -4.18 -36.05
C SER A 82 8.15 -3.45 -37.38
N LYS A 83 6.91 -2.96 -37.58
CA LYS A 83 6.57 -2.15 -38.77
C LYS A 83 7.35 -0.83 -38.77
N LEU A 84 7.40 -0.13 -37.64
CA LEU A 84 8.15 1.11 -37.49
C LEU A 84 9.65 0.89 -37.72
N LEU A 85 10.23 -0.16 -37.15
CA LEU A 85 11.63 -0.51 -37.32
C LEU A 85 11.98 -0.79 -38.79
N LYS A 86 11.13 -1.51 -39.53
CA LYS A 86 11.31 -1.73 -40.97
C LYS A 86 11.30 -0.42 -41.78
N MET A 87 10.49 0.56 -41.37
CA MET A 87 10.49 1.89 -42.00
C MET A 87 11.76 2.66 -41.67
N LEU A 88 12.18 2.68 -40.40
CA LEU A 88 13.35 3.42 -39.94
C LEU A 88 14.66 2.84 -40.46
N LYS A 89 14.74 1.51 -40.63
CA LYS A 89 15.93 0.82 -41.13
C LYS A 89 16.44 1.33 -42.48
N LYS A 90 15.55 1.88 -43.32
CA LYS A 90 15.93 2.51 -44.60
C LYS A 90 16.89 3.70 -44.42
N ARG A 91 16.80 4.40 -43.28
CA ARG A 91 17.62 5.56 -42.93
C ARG A 91 18.61 5.28 -41.79
N HIS A 92 18.37 4.20 -41.03
CA HIS A 92 19.15 3.77 -39.87
C HIS A 92 19.46 2.26 -39.98
N PRO A 93 20.44 1.86 -40.82
CA PRO A 93 20.74 0.45 -41.12
C PRO A 93 21.12 -0.39 -39.90
N GLU A 94 21.64 0.26 -38.84
CA GLU A 94 22.00 -0.33 -37.55
C GLU A 94 20.80 -0.89 -36.78
N LEU A 95 19.57 -0.41 -37.08
CA LEU A 95 18.37 -0.87 -36.39
C LEU A 95 17.96 -2.29 -36.83
N PRO A 96 17.49 -3.14 -35.90
CA PRO A 96 16.91 -4.43 -36.23
C PRO A 96 15.57 -4.27 -36.95
N CYS A 97 15.12 -5.31 -37.67
CA CYS A 97 13.80 -5.31 -38.33
C CYS A 97 12.65 -5.82 -37.43
N ASP A 98 12.99 -6.44 -36.30
CA ASP A 98 12.06 -7.15 -35.42
C ASP A 98 12.13 -6.58 -34.02
N ALA A 99 10.96 -6.29 -33.45
CA ALA A 99 10.80 -5.79 -32.10
C ALA A 99 11.49 -6.66 -31.05
N ARG A 100 11.48 -8.00 -31.20
CA ARG A 100 12.12 -8.91 -30.23
C ARG A 100 13.62 -8.75 -30.24
N THR A 101 14.21 -8.52 -31.42
CA THR A 101 15.64 -8.25 -31.54
C THR A 101 16.00 -6.90 -30.92
N LEU A 102 15.18 -5.87 -31.12
CA LEU A 102 15.39 -4.57 -30.47
C LEU A 102 15.31 -4.67 -28.94
N MET A 103 14.33 -5.41 -28.43
CA MET A 103 14.05 -5.52 -26.99
C MET A 103 14.89 -6.59 -26.28
N GLY A 104 15.70 -7.37 -27.01
CA GLY A 104 16.46 -8.48 -26.41
C GLY A 104 15.58 -9.63 -25.89
N THR A 105 14.38 -9.83 -26.46
CA THR A 105 13.41 -10.81 -25.94
C THR A 105 13.97 -12.24 -26.00
N PRO A 106 13.98 -12.99 -24.87
CA PRO A 106 14.40 -14.39 -24.87
C PRO A 106 13.56 -15.28 -25.79
N ARG A 107 14.22 -16.20 -26.50
CA ARG A 107 13.55 -17.14 -27.42
C ARG A 107 12.78 -18.22 -26.65
N SER A 108 13.36 -18.77 -25.59
CA SER A 108 12.77 -19.74 -24.67
C SER A 108 12.66 -19.16 -23.26
N CYS A 109 11.76 -19.74 -22.46
CA CYS A 109 11.65 -19.51 -21.02
C CYS A 109 11.69 -20.87 -20.35
N ASP A 110 12.44 -20.99 -19.25
CA ASP A 110 12.48 -22.23 -18.47
C ASP A 110 11.21 -22.35 -17.61
N VAL A 111 10.14 -22.89 -18.18
CA VAL A 111 8.86 -23.07 -17.46
C VAL A 111 8.70 -24.52 -17.07
N LYS A 112 8.60 -24.76 -15.76
CA LYS A 112 8.35 -26.07 -15.16
C LYS A 112 6.85 -26.32 -15.06
N LYS A 113 6.42 -27.58 -15.20
CA LYS A 113 5.06 -27.99 -14.81
C LYS A 113 5.04 -28.16 -13.29
N MET A 114 3.96 -27.73 -12.63
CA MET A 114 3.78 -27.83 -11.18
C MET A 114 2.35 -28.25 -10.86
N GLY A 115 2.21 -29.39 -10.16
CA GLY A 115 0.91 -30.02 -9.91
C GLY A 115 0.21 -30.52 -11.17
N SER A 116 -1.10 -30.71 -11.08
CA SER A 116 -1.92 -31.29 -12.16
C SER A 116 -1.94 -30.48 -13.46
N SER A 117 -1.91 -29.15 -13.37
CA SER A 117 -2.12 -28.24 -14.51
C SER A 117 -1.42 -26.89 -14.38
N GLY A 118 -0.60 -26.69 -13.34
CA GLY A 118 0.09 -25.44 -13.09
C GLY A 118 1.40 -25.31 -13.88
N LEU A 119 1.81 -24.07 -14.12
CA LEU A 119 3.10 -23.71 -14.68
C LEU A 119 3.86 -22.84 -13.68
N TYR A 120 5.18 -22.99 -13.62
CA TYR A 120 6.03 -22.32 -12.65
C TYR A 120 7.34 -21.84 -13.29
N HIS A 121 7.79 -20.65 -12.90
CA HIS A 121 9.11 -20.14 -13.22
C HIS A 121 9.76 -19.54 -11.98
N TYR A 122 11.04 -19.88 -11.75
CA TYR A 122 11.86 -19.33 -10.68
C TYR A 122 12.89 -18.36 -11.26
N PHE A 123 12.86 -17.11 -10.80
CA PHE A 123 13.79 -16.06 -11.19
C PHE A 123 15.01 -15.98 -10.26
N GLY A 124 14.82 -16.31 -8.99
CA GLY A 124 15.85 -16.22 -7.94
C GLY A 124 15.94 -14.86 -7.26
N ILE A 125 16.64 -14.84 -6.13
CA ILE A 125 16.86 -13.65 -5.29
C ILE A 125 18.25 -13.06 -5.56
N GLU A 126 19.26 -13.92 -5.60
CA GLU A 126 20.67 -13.54 -5.68
C GLU A 126 20.99 -12.62 -6.86
N PRO A 127 20.52 -12.88 -8.10
CA PRO A 127 20.83 -12.01 -9.24
C PRO A 127 20.33 -10.57 -9.05
N VAL A 128 19.17 -10.40 -8.42
CA VAL A 128 18.59 -9.08 -8.15
C VAL A 128 19.39 -8.37 -7.07
N LEU A 129 19.76 -9.07 -6.00
CA LEU A 129 20.55 -8.48 -4.93
C LEU A 129 21.94 -8.04 -5.40
N ARG A 130 22.63 -8.84 -6.24
CA ARG A 130 23.91 -8.46 -6.86
C ARG A 130 23.77 -7.20 -7.71
N GLU A 131 22.71 -7.11 -8.53
CA GLU A 131 22.43 -5.90 -9.32
C GLU A 131 22.23 -4.67 -8.43
N MET A 132 21.45 -4.81 -7.35
CA MET A 132 21.20 -3.72 -6.41
C MET A 132 22.47 -3.27 -5.67
N MET A 133 23.36 -4.21 -5.31
CA MET A 133 24.66 -3.92 -4.71
C MET A 133 25.58 -3.20 -5.70
N SER A 134 25.73 -3.74 -6.92
CA SER A 134 26.53 -3.12 -7.99
C SER A 134 26.01 -1.75 -8.41
N ALA A 135 24.70 -1.50 -8.31
CA ALA A 135 24.09 -0.20 -8.55
C ALA A 135 24.17 0.77 -7.35
N GLY A 136 24.79 0.37 -6.23
CA GLY A 136 24.93 1.21 -5.03
C GLY A 136 23.61 1.48 -4.29
N ARG A 137 22.55 0.69 -4.53
CA ARG A 137 21.25 0.84 -3.85
C ARG A 137 21.24 0.23 -2.44
N ILE A 138 22.21 -0.63 -2.16
CA ILE A 138 22.42 -1.28 -0.87
C ILE A 138 23.76 -0.79 -0.35
N THR A 139 23.73 0.10 0.64
CA THR A 139 24.93 0.73 1.20
C THR A 139 25.34 0.16 2.56
N GLY A 140 24.47 -0.63 3.19
CA GLY A 140 24.72 -1.30 4.46
C GLY A 140 25.36 -2.68 4.32
N ASN A 141 25.65 -3.29 5.47
CA ASN A 141 26.18 -4.66 5.57
C ASN A 141 25.08 -5.71 5.81
N THR A 142 23.82 -5.29 5.80
CA THR A 142 22.67 -6.17 6.05
C THR A 142 21.59 -5.89 5.00
N ILE A 143 20.99 -6.95 4.48
CA ILE A 143 19.86 -6.93 3.56
C ILE A 143 18.68 -7.60 4.25
N SER A 144 17.61 -6.83 4.46
CA SER A 144 16.39 -7.28 5.12
C SER A 144 15.27 -7.47 4.10
N LEU A 145 14.92 -8.73 3.83
CA LEU A 145 13.93 -9.06 2.81
C LEU A 145 12.50 -9.05 3.37
N LEU A 146 11.65 -8.28 2.73
CA LEU A 146 10.21 -8.25 2.93
C LEU A 146 9.55 -9.06 1.82
N PHE A 147 8.90 -10.17 2.16
CA PHE A 147 8.22 -11.05 1.20
C PHE A 147 6.74 -10.72 1.08
N ASN A 148 6.18 -10.93 -0.10
CA ASN A 148 4.74 -10.94 -0.33
C ASN A 148 4.40 -12.08 -1.28
N ILE A 149 3.34 -12.82 -0.94
CA ILE A 149 2.79 -13.90 -1.74
C ILE A 149 1.28 -13.73 -1.70
N ASP A 150 0.67 -13.54 -2.87
CA ASP A 150 -0.76 -13.30 -3.00
C ASP A 150 -1.28 -13.85 -4.33
N GLY A 151 -2.59 -14.14 -4.38
CA GLY A 151 -3.27 -14.58 -5.59
C GLY A 151 -3.68 -13.40 -6.45
N LEU A 152 -3.25 -13.39 -7.72
CA LEU A 152 -3.57 -12.35 -8.70
C LEU A 152 -4.41 -12.92 -9.86
N PRO A 153 -5.74 -12.67 -9.91
CA PRO A 153 -6.56 -13.08 -11.03
C PRO A 153 -6.08 -12.47 -12.36
N ILE A 154 -5.86 -13.31 -13.38
CA ILE A 154 -5.29 -12.87 -14.66
C ILE A 154 -6.31 -12.08 -15.47
N SER A 155 -7.54 -12.58 -15.56
CA SER A 155 -8.64 -11.94 -16.29
C SER A 155 -9.96 -12.18 -15.57
N LYS A 156 -11.00 -11.40 -15.92
CA LYS A 156 -12.35 -11.61 -15.37
C LYS A 156 -13.09 -12.77 -16.04
N SER A 157 -12.65 -13.16 -17.25
CA SER A 157 -13.27 -14.17 -18.10
C SER A 157 -12.59 -15.55 -18.01
N SER A 158 -11.61 -15.72 -17.11
CA SER A 158 -10.91 -16.97 -16.90
C SER A 158 -10.70 -17.19 -15.40
N SER A 159 -10.74 -18.45 -14.98
CA SER A 159 -10.38 -18.88 -13.62
C SER A 159 -8.88 -18.88 -13.37
N LYS A 160 -8.05 -18.64 -14.40
CA LYS A 160 -6.59 -18.57 -14.24
C LYS A 160 -6.16 -17.41 -13.34
N GLN A 161 -5.20 -17.71 -12.47
CA GLN A 161 -4.60 -16.80 -11.52
C GLN A 161 -3.09 -17.00 -11.49
N PHE A 162 -2.38 -15.92 -11.16
CA PHE A 162 -0.99 -15.99 -10.78
C PHE A 162 -0.85 -16.11 -9.27
N TRP A 163 0.18 -16.82 -8.83
CA TRP A 163 0.69 -16.78 -7.46
C TRP A 163 2.18 -16.43 -7.55
N PRO A 164 2.52 -15.13 -7.54
CA PRO A 164 3.91 -14.69 -7.45
C PRO A 164 4.47 -14.83 -6.05
N ILE A 165 5.78 -15.06 -5.98
CA ILE A 165 6.60 -14.79 -4.81
C ILE A 165 7.34 -13.49 -5.10
N LEU A 166 7.04 -12.45 -4.34
CA LEU A 166 7.68 -11.14 -4.44
C LEU A 166 8.56 -10.88 -3.23
N ALA A 167 9.59 -10.06 -3.41
CA ALA A 167 10.33 -9.48 -2.30
C ALA A 167 10.66 -8.01 -2.54
N SER A 168 10.99 -7.30 -1.46
CA SER A 168 11.60 -5.97 -1.49
C SER A 168 12.66 -5.86 -0.39
N VAL A 169 13.61 -4.94 -0.53
CA VAL A 169 14.68 -4.69 0.45
C VAL A 169 14.29 -3.53 1.35
N ALA A 170 14.20 -3.74 2.67
CA ALA A 170 13.70 -2.75 3.62
C ALA A 170 14.61 -1.51 3.73
N GLU A 171 15.92 -1.67 3.54
CA GLU A 171 16.92 -0.60 3.64
C GLU A 171 16.90 0.39 2.46
N CYS A 172 16.20 0.08 1.36
CA CYS A 172 16.15 0.97 0.21
C CYS A 172 15.23 2.18 0.47
N CYS A 173 15.66 3.38 0.07
CA CYS A 173 14.89 4.63 0.19
C CYS A 173 13.54 4.59 -0.56
N ASN A 174 13.36 3.64 -1.48
CA ASN A 174 12.09 3.24 -2.06
C ASN A 174 12.11 1.71 -2.25
N PRO A 175 11.54 0.93 -1.32
CA PRO A 175 11.66 -0.53 -1.29
C PRO A 175 10.76 -1.14 -2.36
N GLU A 176 11.25 -1.14 -3.59
CA GLU A 176 10.50 -1.59 -4.73
C GLU A 176 10.43 -3.11 -4.83
N PRO A 177 9.25 -3.69 -5.07
CA PRO A 177 9.15 -5.13 -5.21
C PRO A 177 9.83 -5.66 -6.48
N PHE A 178 10.36 -6.88 -6.38
CA PHE A 178 10.84 -7.69 -7.50
C PHE A 178 10.26 -9.10 -7.41
N VAL A 179 10.23 -9.80 -8.55
CA VAL A 179 9.67 -11.16 -8.66
C VAL A 179 10.77 -12.18 -8.40
N ILE A 180 10.53 -13.09 -7.46
CA ILE A 180 11.39 -14.25 -7.16
C ILE A 180 10.88 -15.49 -7.91
N ALA A 181 9.57 -15.69 -7.91
CA ALA A 181 8.93 -16.80 -8.60
C ALA A 181 7.55 -16.39 -9.11
N LEU A 182 7.06 -17.10 -10.13
CA LEU A 182 5.71 -16.90 -10.65
C LEU A 182 5.08 -18.24 -11.01
N PHE A 183 4.00 -18.57 -10.32
CA PHE A 183 3.11 -19.69 -10.65
C PHE A 183 1.90 -19.19 -11.44
N GLU A 184 1.48 -19.94 -12.46
CA GLU A 184 0.20 -19.80 -13.18
C GLU A 184 -0.62 -21.07 -12.99
N GLY A 185 -1.86 -20.93 -12.53
CA GLY A 185 -2.78 -22.06 -12.43
C GLY A 185 -4.25 -21.63 -12.38
N VAL A 186 -5.16 -22.59 -12.45
CA VAL A 186 -6.61 -22.36 -12.26
C VAL A 186 -6.92 -22.13 -10.77
N LYS A 187 -6.16 -22.78 -9.90
CA LYS A 187 -6.24 -22.65 -8.44
C LYS A 187 -4.90 -22.13 -7.91
N LYS A 188 -4.81 -21.90 -6.61
CA LYS A 188 -3.52 -21.75 -5.92
C LYS A 188 -2.67 -23.03 -6.09
N PRO A 189 -1.34 -22.98 -5.87
CA PRO A 189 -0.49 -24.17 -5.94
C PRO A 189 -1.03 -25.30 -5.07
N GLU A 190 -1.08 -26.53 -5.63
CA GLU A 190 -1.62 -27.71 -4.93
C GLU A 190 -0.69 -28.15 -3.79
N SER A 191 0.60 -28.25 -4.09
CA SER A 191 1.65 -28.61 -3.13
C SER A 191 2.39 -27.35 -2.70
N LEU A 192 2.28 -27.01 -1.41
CA LEU A 192 3.01 -25.88 -0.84
C LEU A 192 4.52 -26.15 -0.77
N ASP A 193 4.91 -27.41 -0.49
CA ASP A 193 6.32 -27.83 -0.49
C ASP A 193 6.96 -27.60 -1.85
N ASP A 194 6.33 -28.06 -2.94
CA ASP A 194 6.89 -27.89 -4.29
C ASP A 194 6.94 -26.41 -4.69
N TYR A 195 5.92 -25.64 -4.32
CA TYR A 195 5.84 -24.21 -4.64
C TYR A 195 6.94 -23.38 -3.97
N LEU A 196 7.32 -23.75 -2.73
CA LEU A 196 8.33 -23.05 -1.94
C LEU A 196 9.72 -23.69 -2.01
N ALA A 197 9.89 -24.85 -2.66
CA ALA A 197 11.14 -25.61 -2.67
C ALA A 197 12.34 -24.78 -3.16
N ASP A 198 12.23 -24.17 -4.35
CA ASP A 198 13.29 -23.35 -4.93
C ASP A 198 13.62 -22.13 -4.04
N LEU A 199 12.59 -21.47 -3.48
CA LEU A 199 12.75 -20.35 -2.53
C LEU A 199 13.50 -20.79 -1.27
N ILE A 200 13.09 -21.90 -0.65
CA ILE A 200 13.66 -22.38 0.61
C ILE A 200 15.13 -22.77 0.39
N LEU A 201 15.44 -23.41 -0.73
CA LEU A 201 16.80 -23.81 -1.07
C LEU A 201 17.74 -22.60 -1.19
N GLU A 202 17.36 -21.61 -2.02
CA GLU A 202 18.19 -20.41 -2.22
C GLU A 202 18.28 -19.58 -0.92
N MET A 203 17.15 -19.35 -0.24
CA MET A 203 17.10 -18.55 0.97
C MET A 203 17.91 -19.18 2.11
N SER A 204 17.93 -20.52 2.24
CA SER A 204 18.75 -21.21 3.24
C SER A 204 20.24 -20.93 3.05
N THR A 205 20.70 -20.85 1.81
CA THR A 205 22.09 -20.50 1.48
C THR A 205 22.36 -19.02 1.78
N LEU A 206 21.48 -18.11 1.35
CA LEU A 206 21.62 -16.68 1.61
C LEU A 206 21.61 -16.34 3.11
N LEU A 207 20.77 -17.01 3.92
CA LEU A 207 20.74 -16.83 5.38
C LEU A 207 22.03 -17.30 6.06
N ARG A 208 22.66 -18.36 5.55
CA ARG A 208 23.88 -18.95 6.12
C ARG A 208 25.14 -18.21 5.71
N GLU A 209 25.24 -17.86 4.43
CA GLU A 209 26.49 -17.40 3.82
C GLU A 209 26.50 -15.88 3.56
N GLY A 210 25.32 -15.26 3.53
CA GLY A 210 25.14 -13.90 3.06
C GLY A 210 25.27 -13.80 1.54
N ILE A 211 25.56 -12.60 1.04
CA ILE A 211 25.84 -12.34 -0.37
C ILE A 211 27.07 -11.44 -0.48
N THR A 212 27.90 -11.67 -1.51
CA THR A 212 29.13 -10.90 -1.74
C THR A 212 29.18 -10.44 -3.18
N GLU A 213 29.29 -9.13 -3.39
CA GLU A 213 29.44 -8.51 -4.72
C GLU A 213 30.59 -7.50 -4.67
N GLY A 214 31.61 -7.69 -5.52
CA GLY A 214 32.86 -6.93 -5.45
C GLY A 214 33.53 -7.06 -4.08
N CYS A 215 33.78 -5.92 -3.42
CA CYS A 215 34.37 -5.88 -2.07
C CYS A 215 33.31 -5.83 -0.95
N GLN A 216 32.02 -5.75 -1.27
CA GLN A 216 30.95 -5.62 -0.28
C GLN A 216 30.37 -6.99 0.04
N LYS A 217 30.35 -7.32 1.34
CA LYS A 217 29.67 -8.51 1.87
C LYS A 217 28.50 -8.08 2.74
N CYS A 218 27.32 -8.64 2.45
CA CYS A 218 26.10 -8.37 3.19
C CYS A 218 25.55 -9.64 3.84
N ALA A 219 25.18 -9.55 5.11
CA ALA A 219 24.34 -10.56 5.75
C ALA A 219 22.91 -10.43 5.19
N VAL A 220 22.27 -11.55 4.88
CA VAL A 220 20.87 -11.55 4.42
C VAL A 220 19.99 -12.08 5.54
N ARG A 221 18.85 -11.44 5.75
CA ARG A 221 17.82 -11.91 6.69
C ARG A 221 16.43 -11.79 6.11
N VAL A 222 15.54 -12.68 6.52
CA VAL A 222 14.10 -12.50 6.35
C VAL A 222 13.66 -11.45 7.38
N HIS A 223 13.01 -10.40 6.92
CA HIS A 223 12.44 -9.39 7.80
C HIS A 223 10.99 -9.74 8.15
N ALA A 224 10.12 -9.84 7.14
CA ALA A 224 8.71 -10.17 7.31
C ALA A 224 8.06 -10.79 6.06
N PHE A 225 7.00 -11.56 6.26
CA PHE A 225 6.04 -11.99 5.23
C PHE A 225 4.76 -11.16 5.33
N ILE A 226 4.60 -10.22 4.40
CA ILE A 226 3.48 -9.29 4.31
C ILE A 226 2.46 -9.88 3.33
N CYS A 227 1.48 -10.60 3.85
CA CYS A 227 0.42 -11.22 3.05
C CYS A 227 -0.96 -10.96 3.68
N ASP A 228 -2.03 -11.15 2.92
CA ASP A 228 -3.40 -11.13 3.46
C ASP A 228 -3.70 -12.38 4.34
N ALA A 229 -4.83 -12.40 5.04
CA ALA A 229 -5.14 -13.50 5.96
C ALA A 229 -5.26 -14.87 5.27
N PRO A 230 -5.96 -15.01 4.12
CA PRO A 230 -5.96 -16.24 3.33
C PRO A 230 -4.57 -16.73 2.92
N ALA A 231 -3.70 -15.86 2.41
CA ALA A 231 -2.35 -16.24 2.00
C ALA A 231 -1.48 -16.61 3.19
N ARG A 232 -1.57 -15.90 4.33
CA ARG A 232 -0.88 -16.31 5.56
C ARG A 232 -1.36 -17.68 6.03
N ALA A 233 -2.66 -17.93 6.04
CA ALA A 233 -3.21 -19.24 6.42
C ALA A 233 -2.68 -20.37 5.53
N PHE A 234 -2.59 -20.13 4.23
CA PHE A 234 -1.99 -21.07 3.28
C PHE A 234 -0.50 -21.30 3.57
N LEU A 235 0.31 -20.25 3.66
CA LEU A 235 1.76 -20.36 3.88
C LEU A 235 2.12 -20.99 5.23
N LYS A 236 1.32 -20.73 6.26
CA LYS A 236 1.54 -21.21 7.61
C LYS A 236 0.89 -22.56 7.89
N CYS A 237 0.09 -23.09 6.97
CA CYS A 237 -0.71 -24.30 7.16
C CYS A 237 -1.61 -24.23 8.40
N ILE A 238 -2.37 -23.14 8.55
CA ILE A 238 -3.26 -22.91 9.71
C ILE A 238 -4.71 -22.65 9.29
N LYS A 239 -5.62 -22.67 10.26
CA LYS A 239 -7.02 -22.32 10.05
C LYS A 239 -7.19 -20.92 9.47
N GLY A 240 -8.08 -20.82 8.49
CA GLY A 240 -8.46 -19.55 7.87
C GLY A 240 -9.25 -18.63 8.81
N HIS A 241 -9.38 -17.36 8.42
CA HIS A 241 -10.03 -16.27 9.18
C HIS A 241 -11.48 -16.51 9.63
N GLY A 242 -12.16 -17.53 9.11
CA GLY A 242 -13.53 -17.91 9.51
C GLY A 242 -13.61 -19.06 10.51
N GLY A 243 -12.47 -19.66 10.90
CA GLY A 243 -12.44 -20.79 11.82
C GLY A 243 -12.46 -20.39 13.30
N TYR A 244 -12.79 -21.36 14.17
CA TYR A 244 -12.79 -21.23 15.63
C TYR A 244 -11.42 -20.76 16.15
N PHE A 245 -10.33 -21.42 15.77
CA PHE A 245 -8.97 -21.04 16.16
C PHE A 245 -8.27 -20.22 15.07
N SER A 246 -8.94 -19.18 14.57
CA SER A 246 -8.44 -18.42 13.41
C SER A 246 -7.43 -17.32 13.75
N CYS A 247 -7.38 -16.84 15.00
CA CYS A 247 -6.42 -15.81 15.36
C CYS A 247 -4.99 -16.35 15.31
N GLU A 248 -4.13 -15.61 14.61
CA GLU A 248 -2.73 -15.99 14.37
C GLU A 248 -1.77 -15.44 15.44
N LYS A 249 -2.28 -14.58 16.32
CA LYS A 249 -1.50 -13.83 17.31
C LYS A 249 -1.87 -14.19 18.75
N CYS A 250 -3.08 -14.71 19.01
CA CYS A 250 -3.50 -15.19 20.33
C CYS A 250 -4.24 -16.53 20.25
N THR A 251 -4.38 -17.21 21.38
CA THR A 251 -4.91 -18.57 21.50
C THR A 251 -6.42 -18.68 21.60
N GLN A 252 -7.15 -17.57 21.46
CA GLN A 252 -8.60 -17.54 21.58
C GLN A 252 -9.29 -18.58 20.69
N GLU A 253 -10.20 -19.32 21.31
CA GLU A 253 -11.25 -20.08 20.64
C GLU A 253 -12.41 -19.14 20.32
N GLY A 254 -12.73 -19.00 19.03
CA GLY A 254 -13.91 -18.26 18.59
C GLY A 254 -15.20 -19.02 18.89
N ALA A 255 -16.31 -18.32 19.02
CA ALA A 255 -17.64 -18.92 19.22
C ALA A 255 -18.48 -18.77 17.96
N PHE A 256 -19.31 -19.76 17.62
CA PHE A 256 -20.27 -19.61 16.52
C PHE A 256 -21.49 -18.83 16.99
N SER A 257 -21.75 -17.68 16.36
CA SER A 257 -22.95 -16.88 16.58
C SER A 257 -24.05 -17.33 15.62
N GLU A 258 -25.13 -17.87 16.18
CA GLU A 258 -26.34 -18.23 15.43
C GLU A 258 -27.02 -17.03 14.77
N SER A 259 -26.96 -15.86 15.41
CA SER A 259 -27.64 -14.64 14.95
C SER A 259 -27.02 -14.09 13.66
N CYS A 260 -25.69 -14.18 13.54
CA CYS A 260 -24.95 -13.66 12.39
C CYS A 260 -24.35 -14.74 11.49
N ARG A 261 -24.51 -16.03 11.84
CA ARG A 261 -24.07 -17.22 11.11
C ARG A 261 -22.56 -17.21 10.82
N LYS A 262 -21.77 -16.81 11.81
CA LYS A 262 -20.32 -16.64 11.70
C LYS A 262 -19.63 -17.00 13.02
N VAL A 263 -18.37 -17.39 12.92
CA VAL A 263 -17.48 -17.45 14.09
C VAL A 263 -17.08 -16.01 14.49
N ILE A 264 -17.18 -15.73 15.79
CA ILE A 264 -16.82 -14.46 16.42
C ILE A 264 -15.68 -14.67 17.43
N LEU A 265 -14.87 -13.63 17.62
CA LEU A 265 -13.69 -13.61 18.49
C LEU A 265 -13.77 -12.44 19.50
N PRO A 266 -14.64 -12.55 20.53
CA PRO A 266 -14.91 -11.45 21.46
C PRO A 266 -13.81 -11.20 22.50
N ASP A 267 -13.03 -12.21 22.88
CA ASP A 267 -12.00 -12.09 23.92
C ASP A 267 -10.74 -11.40 23.38
N VAL A 268 -10.15 -10.50 24.18
CA VAL A 268 -8.92 -9.75 23.86
C VAL A 268 -7.81 -9.97 24.90
N SER A 269 -8.03 -10.85 25.87
CA SER A 269 -7.15 -11.11 27.02
C SER A 269 -6.56 -12.52 27.01
N THR A 270 -6.72 -13.27 25.92
CA THR A 270 -6.15 -14.61 25.78
C THR A 270 -4.63 -14.58 25.59
N PRO A 271 -3.93 -15.66 25.98
CA PRO A 271 -2.49 -15.78 25.77
C PRO A 271 -2.06 -15.50 24.33
N LEU A 272 -0.94 -14.79 24.16
CA LEU A 272 -0.34 -14.56 22.85
C LEU A 272 0.40 -15.82 22.38
N ARG A 273 0.36 -16.06 21.07
CA ARG A 273 1.15 -17.12 20.45
C ARG A 273 2.61 -16.72 20.40
N THR A 274 3.49 -17.68 20.62
CA THR A 274 4.95 -17.53 20.45
C THR A 274 5.42 -18.31 19.22
N ASP A 275 6.61 -17.98 18.71
CA ASP A 275 7.21 -18.74 17.61
C ASP A 275 7.51 -20.19 18.01
N GLU A 276 7.89 -20.42 19.27
CA GLU A 276 8.14 -21.74 19.84
C GLU A 276 6.86 -22.58 19.95
N ALA A 277 5.78 -22.01 20.50
CA ALA A 277 4.49 -22.70 20.60
C ALA A 277 3.91 -23.03 19.22
N PHE A 278 4.12 -22.16 18.23
CA PHE A 278 3.73 -22.44 16.85
C PHE A 278 4.55 -23.58 16.24
N LEU A 279 5.87 -23.61 16.49
CA LEU A 279 6.76 -24.66 15.98
C LEU A 279 6.38 -26.04 16.53
N ASN A 280 6.09 -26.09 17.83
CA ASN A 280 5.67 -27.30 18.53
C ASN A 280 4.20 -27.69 18.24
N GLN A 281 3.44 -26.80 17.59
CA GLN A 281 2.01 -26.95 17.32
C GLN A 281 1.18 -27.18 18.60
N ASP A 282 1.50 -26.44 19.68
CA ASP A 282 0.89 -26.60 21.01
C ASP A 282 -0.66 -26.52 21.01
N GLN A 283 -1.25 -25.83 20.03
CA GLN A 283 -2.69 -25.82 19.78
C GLN A 283 -3.00 -26.48 18.44
N GLU A 284 -3.13 -27.81 18.44
CA GLU A 284 -3.32 -28.64 17.25
C GLU A 284 -4.47 -28.12 16.37
N GLU A 285 -5.56 -27.65 16.97
CA GLU A 285 -6.74 -27.15 16.28
C GLU A 285 -6.48 -25.86 15.48
N HIS A 286 -5.38 -25.15 15.72
CA HIS A 286 -4.97 -24.00 14.91
C HIS A 286 -4.33 -24.45 13.57
N HIS A 287 -3.78 -25.67 13.52
CA HIS A 287 -2.95 -26.14 12.42
C HIS A 287 -3.68 -27.12 11.49
N HIS A 288 -3.29 -27.12 10.22
CA HIS A 288 -3.64 -28.14 9.23
C HIS A 288 -2.44 -29.02 8.86
N GLY A 289 -1.25 -28.65 9.28
CA GLY A 289 0.00 -29.34 9.01
C GLY A 289 1.19 -28.44 9.35
N GLN A 290 2.40 -28.94 9.10
CA GLN A 290 3.62 -28.16 9.28
C GLN A 290 3.93 -27.35 8.02
N SER A 291 4.23 -26.06 8.18
CA SER A 291 4.64 -25.22 7.06
C SER A 291 6.06 -25.56 6.58
N PRO A 292 6.32 -25.60 5.26
CA PRO A 292 7.68 -25.76 4.74
C PRO A 292 8.63 -24.62 5.13
N LEU A 293 8.11 -23.42 5.40
CA LEU A 293 8.90 -22.25 5.77
C LEU A 293 9.62 -22.40 7.11
N VAL A 294 9.17 -23.33 7.95
CA VAL A 294 9.83 -23.65 9.23
C VAL A 294 11.29 -24.10 9.02
N LYS A 295 11.60 -24.68 7.84
CA LYS A 295 12.98 -25.06 7.44
C LYS A 295 13.95 -23.88 7.42
N LEU A 296 13.46 -22.65 7.23
CA LEU A 296 14.26 -21.42 7.24
C LEU A 296 14.57 -20.91 8.66
N LYS A 297 14.02 -21.54 9.71
CA LYS A 297 14.17 -21.12 11.12
C LYS A 297 13.73 -19.67 11.36
N ILE A 298 12.68 -19.24 10.68
CA ILE A 298 12.05 -17.93 10.84
C ILE A 298 10.92 -17.98 11.87
N GLY A 299 10.58 -16.83 12.45
CA GLY A 299 9.46 -16.70 13.37
C GLY A 299 8.11 -16.75 12.65
N MET A 300 7.38 -17.85 12.79
CA MET A 300 6.09 -18.07 12.11
C MET A 300 4.93 -17.24 12.68
N VAL A 301 5.09 -16.68 13.88
CA VAL A 301 4.15 -15.71 14.48
C VAL A 301 4.74 -14.31 14.38
N SER A 302 6.01 -14.17 14.77
CA SER A 302 6.63 -12.86 14.96
C SER A 302 7.13 -12.23 13.66
N GLN A 303 7.32 -12.99 12.56
CA GLN A 303 7.70 -12.48 11.24
C GLN A 303 6.56 -12.45 10.22
N PHE A 304 5.34 -12.72 10.66
CA PHE A 304 4.11 -12.59 9.88
C PHE A 304 3.25 -11.47 10.46
N PRO A 305 3.52 -10.19 10.12
CA PRO A 305 2.72 -9.08 10.62
C PRO A 305 1.31 -9.08 9.99
N LEU A 306 0.37 -8.46 10.69
CA LEU A 306 -0.97 -8.21 10.17
C LEU A 306 -0.96 -6.95 9.30
N ASP A 307 -1.13 -7.13 7.99
CA ASP A 307 -1.17 -6.01 7.05
C ASP A 307 -2.42 -5.12 7.26
N TYR A 308 -2.19 -3.83 7.53
CA TYR A 308 -3.26 -2.88 7.83
C TYR A 308 -4.09 -2.47 6.60
N MET A 309 -3.57 -2.63 5.38
CA MET A 309 -4.35 -2.38 4.18
C MET A 309 -5.54 -3.35 4.10
N HIS A 310 -5.29 -4.65 4.30
CA HIS A 310 -6.33 -5.67 4.36
C HIS A 310 -7.13 -5.61 5.67
N LEU A 311 -6.44 -5.56 6.81
CA LEU A 311 -7.07 -5.64 8.13
C LEU A 311 -7.92 -4.40 8.46
N VAL A 312 -7.33 -3.22 8.35
CA VAL A 312 -7.93 -1.97 8.83
C VAL A 312 -8.73 -1.30 7.71
N CYS A 313 -8.14 -1.11 6.53
CA CYS A 313 -8.78 -0.33 5.46
C CYS A 313 -9.90 -1.14 4.80
N LEU A 314 -9.57 -2.31 4.24
CA LEU A 314 -10.53 -3.17 3.53
C LEU A 314 -11.39 -4.02 4.48
N GLY A 315 -10.89 -4.33 5.68
CA GLY A 315 -11.60 -5.08 6.71
C GLY A 315 -12.48 -4.17 7.55
N THR A 316 -11.93 -3.58 8.60
CA THR A 316 -12.70 -2.86 9.64
C THR A 316 -13.39 -1.59 9.10
N THR A 317 -12.65 -0.70 8.43
CA THR A 317 -13.18 0.60 7.97
C THR A 317 -14.29 0.42 6.94
N ARG A 318 -14.05 -0.45 5.96
CA ARG A 318 -15.05 -0.81 4.94
C ARG A 318 -16.28 -1.46 5.57
N LYS A 319 -16.11 -2.34 6.56
CA LYS A 319 -17.21 -2.99 7.29
C LYS A 319 -18.09 -1.96 7.99
N LEU A 320 -17.51 -1.04 8.76
CA LEU A 320 -18.25 0.04 9.43
C LEU A 320 -19.08 0.85 8.42
N LEU A 321 -18.43 1.32 7.35
CA LEU A 321 -19.09 2.12 6.32
C LEU A 321 -20.21 1.34 5.62
N LEU A 322 -19.91 0.19 5.00
CA LEU A 322 -20.90 -0.53 4.18
C LEU A 322 -21.96 -1.23 5.03
N GLN A 323 -21.55 -1.99 6.04
CA GLN A 323 -22.45 -2.90 6.77
C GLN A 323 -23.23 -2.21 7.88
N TYR A 324 -22.68 -1.20 8.54
CA TYR A 324 -23.34 -0.57 9.70
C TYR A 324 -23.90 0.80 9.42
N TRP A 325 -23.25 1.61 8.59
CA TRP A 325 -23.64 3.01 8.41
C TRP A 325 -24.44 3.26 7.12
N MET A 326 -24.24 2.46 6.07
CA MET A 326 -24.77 2.79 4.74
C MET A 326 -25.77 1.77 4.20
N ARG A 327 -25.33 0.54 3.93
CA ARG A 327 -26.04 -0.44 3.10
C ARG A 327 -26.60 -1.63 3.86
N GLY A 328 -26.12 -1.92 5.07
CA GLY A 328 -26.57 -3.09 5.81
C GLY A 328 -28.00 -3.04 6.33
N ARG A 329 -28.33 -4.09 7.09
CA ARG A 329 -29.66 -4.29 7.72
C ARG A 329 -30.03 -3.08 8.58
N PRO A 330 -31.33 -2.83 8.82
CA PRO A 330 -31.77 -1.80 9.75
C PRO A 330 -31.01 -1.93 11.08
N HIS A 331 -30.28 -0.88 11.42
CA HIS A 331 -29.43 -0.82 12.60
C HIS A 331 -29.41 0.63 13.10
N ARG A 332 -29.26 0.85 14.41
CA ARG A 332 -29.30 2.21 15.00
C ARG A 332 -28.20 3.12 14.48
N SER A 333 -27.06 2.56 14.09
CA SER A 333 -25.96 3.30 13.46
C SER A 333 -26.18 3.64 11.99
N LYS A 334 -27.23 3.14 11.34
CA LYS A 334 -27.46 3.34 9.91
C LYS A 334 -27.84 4.79 9.66
N LEU A 335 -27.06 5.46 8.82
CA LEU A 335 -27.25 6.87 8.50
C LEU A 335 -28.46 7.04 7.59
N PRO A 336 -29.36 8.01 7.87
CA PRO A 336 -30.44 8.37 6.97
C PRO A 336 -29.92 8.84 5.60
N GLN A 337 -30.69 8.61 4.54
CA GLN A 337 -30.28 8.95 3.16
C GLN A 337 -29.88 10.43 2.98
N ARG A 338 -30.56 11.35 3.69
CA ARG A 338 -30.22 12.78 3.71
C ARG A 338 -28.80 13.00 4.25
N THR A 339 -28.50 12.42 5.42
CA THR A 339 -27.16 12.46 6.04
C THR A 339 -26.09 11.88 5.11
N GLN A 340 -26.37 10.77 4.43
CA GLN A 340 -25.45 10.19 3.44
C GLN A 340 -25.16 11.15 2.27
N THR A 341 -26.18 11.88 1.82
CA THR A 341 -26.07 12.90 0.77
C THR A 341 -25.26 14.11 1.24
N ASP A 342 -25.46 14.54 2.48
CA ASP A 342 -24.72 15.64 3.11
C ASP A 342 -23.23 15.28 3.23
N ILE A 343 -22.90 14.06 3.70
CA ILE A 343 -21.52 13.56 3.76
C ILE A 343 -20.90 13.50 2.37
N SER A 344 -21.62 12.97 1.38
CA SER A 344 -21.12 12.91 0.00
C SER A 344 -20.82 14.30 -0.57
N THR A 345 -21.70 15.27 -0.31
CA THR A 345 -21.51 16.66 -0.70
C THR A 345 -20.28 17.27 -0.02
N MET A 346 -20.07 16.99 1.27
CA MET A 346 -18.86 17.41 1.98
C MET A 346 -17.61 16.79 1.36
N LEU A 347 -17.58 15.48 1.13
CA LEU A 347 -16.46 14.77 0.51
C LEU A 347 -16.08 15.36 -0.85
N VAL A 348 -17.06 15.61 -1.73
CA VAL A 348 -16.81 16.23 -3.04
C VAL A 348 -16.25 17.64 -2.90
N LYS A 349 -16.71 18.44 -1.93
CA LYS A 349 -16.14 19.77 -1.63
C LYS A 349 -14.69 19.70 -1.17
N LEU A 350 -14.27 18.63 -0.49
CA LEU A 350 -12.88 18.46 -0.03
C LEU A 350 -11.89 18.17 -1.18
N ARG A 351 -12.35 17.77 -2.37
CA ARG A 351 -11.47 17.49 -3.53
C ARG A 351 -10.52 18.63 -3.89
N LYS A 352 -10.99 19.89 -3.79
CA LYS A 352 -10.19 21.09 -4.11
C LYS A 352 -9.19 21.48 -3.01
N HIS A 353 -9.29 20.84 -1.84
CA HIS A 353 -8.42 21.04 -0.68
C HIS A 353 -7.52 19.82 -0.42
N THR A 354 -7.64 18.76 -1.23
CA THR A 354 -6.88 17.51 -1.06
C THR A 354 -5.48 17.67 -1.66
N PRO A 355 -4.41 17.60 -0.85
CA PRO A 355 -3.03 17.74 -1.32
C PRO A 355 -2.64 16.74 -2.40
N GLN A 356 -1.67 17.09 -3.25
CA GLN A 356 -1.26 16.23 -4.37
C GLN A 356 -0.59 14.92 -3.94
N GLU A 357 -0.03 14.84 -2.73
CA GLU A 357 0.56 13.63 -2.14
C GLU A 357 -0.49 12.56 -1.88
N MET A 358 -1.77 12.94 -1.77
CA MET A 358 -2.88 11.99 -1.66
C MET A 358 -3.26 11.50 -3.06
N ALA A 359 -2.77 10.32 -3.43
CA ALA A 359 -2.94 9.72 -4.77
C ALA A 359 -4.40 9.61 -5.28
N ARG A 360 -5.39 9.67 -4.38
CA ARG A 360 -6.82 9.63 -4.70
C ARG A 360 -7.55 10.76 -3.98
N LYS A 361 -8.29 11.56 -4.75
CA LYS A 361 -9.23 12.55 -4.24
C LYS A 361 -10.49 11.86 -3.69
N PRO A 362 -11.16 12.43 -2.68
CA PRO A 362 -12.37 11.84 -2.11
C PRO A 362 -13.49 11.73 -3.15
N ARG A 363 -14.27 10.64 -3.11
CA ARG A 363 -15.50 10.45 -3.88
C ARG A 363 -16.72 10.49 -2.96
N GLY A 364 -17.91 10.61 -3.53
CA GLY A 364 -19.16 10.49 -2.78
C GLY A 364 -19.37 9.05 -2.30
N LEU A 365 -20.29 8.89 -1.36
CA LEU A 365 -20.62 7.59 -0.77
C LEU A 365 -21.46 6.70 -1.69
N ASP A 366 -22.01 7.26 -2.78
CA ASP A 366 -22.63 6.53 -3.88
C ASP A 366 -21.66 5.53 -4.54
N GLU A 367 -20.37 5.87 -4.57
CA GLU A 367 -19.29 5.05 -5.15
C GLU A 367 -18.57 4.18 -4.12
N LEU A 368 -19.05 4.11 -2.86
CA LEU A 368 -18.35 3.51 -1.73
C LEU A 368 -17.93 2.04 -1.96
N GLU A 369 -18.76 1.24 -2.64
CA GLU A 369 -18.45 -0.16 -2.96
C GLU A 369 -17.23 -0.30 -3.90
N ARG A 370 -16.94 0.75 -4.67
CA ARG A 370 -15.82 0.84 -5.61
C ARG A 370 -14.61 1.56 -5.02
N TRP A 371 -14.66 1.99 -3.76
CA TRP A 371 -13.52 2.62 -3.11
C TRP A 371 -12.37 1.62 -2.96
N LYS A 372 -11.17 2.07 -3.32
CA LYS A 372 -9.94 1.30 -3.11
C LYS A 372 -9.46 1.45 -1.66
N ALA A 373 -8.55 0.58 -1.23
CA ALA A 373 -7.96 0.63 0.10
C ALA A 373 -7.34 2.00 0.43
N THR A 374 -6.72 2.68 -0.56
CA THR A 374 -6.16 4.02 -0.37
C THR A 374 -7.21 5.09 -0.09
N GLU A 375 -8.42 4.96 -0.64
CA GLU A 375 -9.53 5.89 -0.38
C GLU A 375 -10.12 5.65 1.00
N LEU A 376 -10.26 4.37 1.41
CA LEU A 376 -10.67 3.99 2.76
C LEU A 376 -9.66 4.45 3.81
N ARG A 377 -8.35 4.34 3.53
CA ARG A 377 -7.27 4.89 4.35
C ARG A 377 -7.41 6.41 4.49
N ASN A 378 -7.57 7.13 3.38
CA ASN A 378 -7.73 8.58 3.40
C ASN A 378 -9.00 9.02 4.15
N PHE A 379 -10.08 8.26 4.02
CA PHE A 379 -11.30 8.47 4.79
C PHE A 379 -11.04 8.28 6.28
N LEU A 380 -10.42 7.17 6.69
CA LEU A 380 -10.13 6.88 8.09
C LEU A 380 -9.26 7.96 8.73
N LEU A 381 -8.18 8.38 8.06
CA LEU A 381 -7.15 9.24 8.64
C LEU A 381 -7.47 10.74 8.53
N TYR A 382 -8.18 11.17 7.49
CA TYR A 382 -8.29 12.61 7.17
C TYR A 382 -9.72 13.08 6.96
N PHE A 383 -10.53 12.39 6.14
CA PHE A 383 -11.85 12.92 5.77
C PHE A 383 -12.93 12.58 6.80
N GLY A 384 -12.99 11.33 7.24
CA GLY A 384 -13.96 10.80 8.19
C GLY A 384 -14.07 11.61 9.49
N PRO A 385 -12.94 11.99 10.14
CA PRO A 385 -12.97 12.81 11.35
C PRO A 385 -13.71 14.13 11.18
N LEU A 386 -13.71 14.70 9.97
CA LEU A 386 -14.42 15.93 9.62
C LEU A 386 -15.86 15.66 9.17
N VAL A 387 -16.06 14.76 8.20
CA VAL A 387 -17.35 14.63 7.51
C VAL A 387 -18.39 13.88 8.33
N LEU A 388 -17.98 13.05 9.30
CA LEU A 388 -18.89 12.33 10.19
C LEU A 388 -19.31 13.17 11.41
N LYS A 389 -18.58 14.26 11.69
CA LYS A 389 -18.83 15.11 12.86
C LYS A 389 -20.23 15.73 12.76
N ASN A 390 -21.05 15.52 13.79
CA ASN A 390 -22.46 15.93 13.86
C ASN A 390 -23.39 15.29 12.80
N GLN A 391 -22.94 14.23 12.12
CA GLN A 391 -23.76 13.47 11.17
C GLN A 391 -24.26 12.13 11.73
N MET A 392 -23.79 11.73 12.91
CA MET A 392 -24.17 10.50 13.58
C MET A 392 -24.22 10.70 15.10
N GLU A 393 -24.83 9.78 15.84
CA GLU A 393 -24.86 9.87 17.31
C GLU A 393 -23.44 9.92 17.87
N LYS A 394 -23.28 10.70 18.96
CA LYS A 394 -21.98 10.97 19.58
C LYS A 394 -21.18 9.70 19.88
N ARG A 395 -21.81 8.66 20.43
CA ARG A 395 -21.17 7.38 20.77
C ARG A 395 -20.53 6.67 19.56
N TYR A 396 -21.18 6.68 18.40
CA TYR A 396 -20.64 6.07 17.18
C TYR A 396 -19.50 6.90 16.59
N TYR A 397 -19.59 8.23 16.68
CA TYR A 397 -18.52 9.11 16.24
C TYR A 397 -17.28 8.99 17.13
N GLU A 398 -17.46 8.96 18.45
CA GLU A 398 -16.35 8.76 19.41
C GLU A 398 -15.70 7.39 19.23
N HIS A 399 -16.49 6.34 19.00
CA HIS A 399 -15.97 5.02 18.65
C HIS A 399 -15.14 5.03 17.37
N PHE A 400 -15.64 5.65 16.28
CA PHE A 400 -14.86 5.82 15.05
C PHE A 400 -13.56 6.60 15.29
N LEU A 401 -13.58 7.63 16.13
CA LEU A 401 -12.38 8.41 16.44
C LEU A 401 -11.32 7.55 17.13
N LYS A 402 -11.68 6.60 18.01
CA LYS A 402 -10.70 5.67 18.63
C LYS A 402 -9.88 4.94 17.57
N LEU A 403 -10.54 4.37 16.55
CA LEU A 403 -9.87 3.72 15.42
C LEU A 403 -9.05 4.71 14.59
N SER A 404 -9.63 5.84 14.21
CA SER A 404 -8.98 6.86 13.38
C SER A 404 -7.69 7.38 14.02
N ILE A 405 -7.73 7.69 15.32
CA ILE A 405 -6.59 8.21 16.07
C ILE A 405 -5.54 7.13 16.27
N ALA A 406 -5.93 5.94 16.71
CA ALA A 406 -4.98 4.85 16.92
C ALA A 406 -4.22 4.53 15.64
N VAL A 407 -4.93 4.40 14.51
CA VAL A 407 -4.30 4.10 13.22
C VAL A 407 -3.45 5.28 12.72
N SER A 408 -3.85 6.53 13.00
CA SER A 408 -3.01 7.71 12.71
C SER A 408 -1.69 7.70 13.49
N ILE A 409 -1.72 7.30 14.77
CA ILE A 409 -0.53 7.12 15.60
C ILE A 409 0.35 6.02 15.00
N LEU A 410 -0.22 4.83 14.77
CA LEU A 410 0.51 3.66 14.28
C LEU A 410 1.11 3.88 12.87
N ALA A 411 0.46 4.67 12.02
CA ALA A 411 0.93 4.97 10.67
C ALA A 411 1.98 6.10 10.62
N SER A 412 2.06 6.94 11.64
CA SER A 412 3.05 8.03 11.73
C SER A 412 4.41 7.48 12.15
N PRO A 413 5.50 7.72 11.38
CA PRO A 413 6.86 7.34 11.77
C PRO A 413 7.29 7.92 13.12
N ARG A 414 6.79 9.12 13.46
CA ARG A 414 7.10 9.81 14.72
C ARG A 414 6.19 9.35 15.85
N LEU A 415 4.87 9.37 15.65
CA LEU A 415 3.94 9.11 16.76
C LEU A 415 3.93 7.65 17.19
N CYS A 416 4.21 6.70 16.28
CA CYS A 416 4.30 5.30 16.66
C CYS A 416 5.42 5.00 17.67
N GLN A 417 6.42 5.88 17.79
CA GLN A 417 7.50 5.75 18.75
C GLN A 417 7.15 6.32 20.13
N VAL A 418 6.32 7.37 20.18
CA VAL A 418 6.05 8.12 21.42
C VAL A 418 4.64 7.92 22.00
N GLU A 419 3.67 7.49 21.18
CA GLU A 419 2.26 7.33 21.55
C GLU A 419 1.76 5.88 21.37
N LEU A 420 2.65 4.90 21.25
CA LEU A 420 2.25 3.50 20.99
C LEU A 420 1.27 2.96 22.04
N ALA A 421 1.52 3.26 23.32
CA ALA A 421 0.65 2.84 24.42
C ALA A 421 -0.77 3.44 24.33
N LEU A 422 -0.88 4.69 23.85
CA LEU A 422 -2.18 5.31 23.61
C LEU A 422 -2.91 4.62 22.46
N ALA A 423 -2.21 4.30 21.37
CA ALA A 423 -2.81 3.55 20.25
C ALA A 423 -3.28 2.17 20.68
N GLU A 424 -2.50 1.43 21.49
CA GLU A 424 -2.91 0.14 22.03
C GLU A 424 -4.17 0.26 22.88
N LYS A 425 -4.19 1.22 23.82
CA LYS A 425 -5.37 1.50 24.65
C LYS A 425 -6.61 1.77 23.80
N LEU A 426 -6.50 2.66 22.81
CA LEU A 426 -7.62 3.04 21.94
C LEU A 426 -8.12 1.87 21.09
N LEU A 427 -7.25 0.98 20.60
CA LEU A 427 -7.68 -0.20 19.84
C LEU A 427 -8.35 -1.24 20.73
N ARG A 428 -7.83 -1.47 21.95
CA ARG A 428 -8.49 -2.34 22.93
C ARG A 428 -9.88 -1.83 23.28
N GLU A 429 -10.01 -0.55 23.61
CA GLU A 429 -11.31 0.06 23.88
C GLU A 429 -12.23 0.01 22.65
N PHE A 430 -11.71 0.26 21.44
CA PHE A 430 -12.50 0.17 20.21
C PHE A 430 -13.09 -1.23 20.02
N VAL A 431 -12.32 -2.29 20.28
CA VAL A 431 -12.80 -3.67 20.14
C VAL A 431 -13.84 -3.98 21.21
N LEU A 432 -13.56 -3.66 22.49
CA LEU A 432 -14.48 -3.93 23.60
C LEU A 432 -15.82 -3.18 23.48
N ASP A 433 -15.80 -1.91 23.05
CA ASP A 433 -17.01 -1.11 22.89
C ASP A 433 -17.85 -1.51 21.66
N ALA A 434 -17.30 -2.33 20.75
CA ALA A 434 -17.92 -2.57 19.45
C ALA A 434 -19.23 -3.34 19.56
N GLU A 435 -19.33 -4.29 20.49
CA GLU A 435 -20.54 -5.10 20.67
C GLU A 435 -21.73 -4.28 21.13
N ASP A 436 -21.55 -3.45 22.15
CA ASP A 436 -22.61 -2.58 22.67
C ASP A 436 -23.16 -1.63 21.60
N LEU A 437 -22.32 -1.27 20.63
CA LEU A 437 -22.67 -0.37 19.55
C LEU A 437 -23.31 -1.06 18.35
N TYR A 438 -22.82 -2.25 17.98
CA TYR A 438 -23.08 -2.90 16.69
C TYR A 438 -23.62 -4.34 16.78
N GLY A 439 -23.68 -4.91 17.98
CA GLY A 439 -24.01 -6.31 18.27
C GLY A 439 -22.84 -7.27 18.03
N GLU A 440 -22.99 -8.50 18.50
CA GLU A 440 -21.96 -9.56 18.51
C GLU A 440 -21.31 -9.85 17.15
N GLY A 441 -22.06 -9.67 16.04
CA GLY A 441 -21.57 -9.90 14.68
C GLY A 441 -20.43 -8.95 14.24
N VAL A 442 -20.06 -7.98 15.08
CA VAL A 442 -18.93 -7.09 14.85
C VAL A 442 -17.59 -7.80 15.04
N TYR A 443 -17.47 -8.74 16.00
CA TYR A 443 -16.25 -9.44 16.43
C TYR A 443 -15.69 -10.47 15.45
N VAL A 444 -15.80 -10.22 14.15
CA VAL A 444 -15.10 -11.04 13.15
C VAL A 444 -13.59 -10.84 13.28
N TYR A 445 -12.83 -11.78 12.73
CA TYR A 445 -11.36 -11.80 12.70
C TYR A 445 -10.70 -10.42 12.54
N ASN A 446 -11.17 -9.59 11.59
CA ASN A 446 -10.58 -8.28 11.33
C ASN A 446 -10.72 -7.28 12.49
N VAL A 447 -11.83 -7.33 13.24
CA VAL A 447 -12.04 -6.41 14.37
C VAL A 447 -11.21 -6.86 15.56
N HIS A 448 -11.26 -8.16 15.89
CA HIS A 448 -10.44 -8.74 16.96
C HIS A 448 -8.95 -8.47 16.74
N SER A 449 -8.46 -8.73 15.52
CA SER A 449 -7.05 -8.63 15.17
C SER A 449 -6.44 -7.23 15.30
N LEU A 450 -7.25 -6.17 15.44
CA LEU A 450 -6.76 -4.82 15.67
C LEU A 450 -5.91 -4.71 16.93
N VAL A 451 -6.24 -5.44 17.99
CA VAL A 451 -5.51 -5.36 19.28
C VAL A 451 -4.06 -5.85 19.18
N HIS A 452 -3.71 -6.54 18.10
CA HIS A 452 -2.36 -7.06 17.87
C HIS A 452 -1.47 -6.14 17.02
N LEU A 453 -2.03 -5.12 16.36
CA LEU A 453 -1.27 -4.18 15.53
C LEU A 453 -0.16 -3.42 16.29
N PRO A 454 -0.35 -2.97 17.55
CA PRO A 454 0.72 -2.27 18.27
C PRO A 454 2.00 -3.10 18.42
N ALA A 455 1.88 -4.41 18.66
CA ALA A 455 3.04 -5.30 18.79
C ALA A 455 3.80 -5.46 17.45
N ASP A 456 3.07 -5.57 16.33
CA ASP A 456 3.69 -5.60 15.01
C ASP A 456 4.39 -4.25 14.70
N VAL A 457 3.77 -3.11 15.06
CA VAL A 457 4.38 -1.77 14.89
C VAL A 457 5.63 -1.60 15.75
N GLN A 458 5.62 -2.10 16.98
CA GLN A 458 6.80 -2.10 17.85
C GLN A 458 7.99 -2.80 17.19
N LYS A 459 7.73 -3.89 16.46
CA LYS A 459 8.76 -4.73 15.83
C LYS A 459 9.21 -4.21 14.46
N PHE A 460 8.28 -3.75 13.64
CA PHE A 460 8.52 -3.45 12.22
C PHE A 460 8.55 -1.96 11.87
N GLY A 461 8.30 -1.09 12.84
CA GLY A 461 8.16 0.35 12.61
C GLY A 461 6.71 0.73 12.31
N HIS A 462 6.50 1.91 11.73
CA HIS A 462 5.14 2.39 11.43
C HIS A 462 4.42 1.51 10.39
N LEU A 463 3.09 1.56 10.34
CA LEU A 463 2.26 0.66 9.53
C LEU A 463 2.65 0.60 8.04
N ASP A 464 3.14 1.70 7.46
CA ASP A 464 3.54 1.72 6.05
C ASP A 464 4.86 0.97 5.79
N SER A 465 5.73 0.82 6.79
CA SER A 465 7.00 0.08 6.72
C SER A 465 6.79 -1.41 6.40
N PHE A 466 5.63 -1.97 6.72
CA PHE A 466 5.29 -3.37 6.44
C PHE A 466 3.92 -3.54 5.77
N SER A 467 3.51 -2.57 4.95
CA SER A 467 2.22 -2.61 4.24
C SER A 467 2.26 -3.31 2.88
N ALA A 468 1.14 -3.94 2.53
CA ALA A 468 0.93 -4.60 1.25
C ALA A 468 0.70 -3.62 0.08
N PHE A 469 0.48 -2.32 0.33
CA PHE A 469 0.21 -1.31 -0.71
C PHE A 469 1.24 -1.31 -1.85
N ARG A 470 2.53 -1.47 -1.51
CA ARG A 470 3.63 -1.50 -2.49
C ARG A 470 3.55 -2.73 -3.40
N PHE A 471 3.23 -3.88 -2.81
CA PHE A 471 3.13 -5.15 -3.51
C PHE A 471 1.88 -5.19 -4.39
N GLU A 472 0.74 -4.74 -3.89
CA GLU A 472 -0.49 -4.60 -4.69
C GLU A 472 -0.30 -3.69 -5.92
N ASN A 473 0.40 -2.56 -5.74
CA ASN A 473 0.72 -1.70 -6.87
C ASN A 473 1.61 -2.42 -7.90
N PHE A 474 2.60 -3.19 -7.43
CA PHE A 474 3.48 -3.99 -8.28
C PHE A 474 2.74 -5.13 -8.99
N LEU A 475 1.84 -5.85 -8.31
CA LEU A 475 0.96 -6.86 -8.91
C LEU A 475 0.09 -6.25 -10.02
N GLY A 476 -0.42 -5.05 -9.80
CA GLY A 476 -1.11 -4.28 -10.83
C GLY A 476 -0.22 -3.94 -12.04
N GLN A 477 1.07 -3.68 -11.84
CA GLN A 477 2.04 -3.49 -12.93
C GLN A 477 2.30 -4.81 -13.67
N LEU A 478 2.53 -5.90 -12.93
CA LEU A 478 2.76 -7.24 -13.48
C LEU A 478 1.61 -7.66 -14.39
N LYS A 479 0.37 -7.42 -13.96
CA LYS A 479 -0.83 -7.68 -14.76
C LYS A 479 -0.88 -6.88 -16.06
N ARG A 480 -0.37 -5.64 -16.07
CA ARG A 480 -0.30 -4.79 -17.28
C ARG A 480 0.75 -5.26 -18.29
N GLU A 481 1.66 -6.15 -17.92
CA GLU A 481 2.60 -6.76 -18.87
C GLU A 481 1.92 -7.78 -19.81
N LEU A 482 0.74 -8.27 -19.43
CA LEU A 482 -0.05 -9.16 -20.28
C LEU A 482 -0.74 -8.37 -21.39
N LYS A 483 -0.44 -8.71 -22.64
CA LYS A 483 -1.11 -8.13 -23.83
C LYS A 483 -2.14 -9.07 -24.44
N SER A 484 -2.14 -10.33 -24.05
CA SER A 484 -3.07 -11.35 -24.53
C SER A 484 -3.30 -12.44 -23.47
N PRO A 485 -4.37 -13.23 -23.57
CA PRO A 485 -4.60 -14.37 -22.67
C PRO A 485 -3.70 -15.59 -22.98
N ASN A 486 -2.94 -15.57 -24.09
CA ASN A 486 -2.15 -16.70 -24.55
C ASN A 486 -0.80 -16.77 -23.85
N LEU A 487 -0.46 -17.91 -23.23
CA LEU A 487 0.80 -18.12 -22.52
C LEU A 487 1.15 -16.98 -21.53
N PRO A 488 0.26 -16.68 -20.55
CA PRO A 488 0.44 -15.55 -19.63
C PRO A 488 1.78 -15.57 -18.89
N LEU A 489 2.16 -16.71 -18.30
CA LEU A 489 3.44 -16.85 -17.58
C LEU A 489 4.63 -16.49 -18.47
N GLN A 490 4.70 -17.07 -19.67
CA GLN A 490 5.81 -16.84 -20.61
C GLN A 490 5.87 -15.38 -21.06
N GLN A 491 4.72 -14.72 -21.24
CA GLN A 491 4.70 -13.28 -21.55
C GLN A 491 5.36 -12.48 -20.43
N VAL A 492 4.97 -12.71 -19.17
CA VAL A 492 5.52 -11.98 -18.02
C VAL A 492 7.02 -12.25 -17.88
N VAL A 493 7.44 -13.52 -17.93
CA VAL A 493 8.86 -13.91 -17.85
C VAL A 493 9.68 -13.15 -18.89
N LYS A 494 9.26 -13.15 -20.17
CA LYS A 494 9.97 -12.43 -21.24
C LYS A 494 10.06 -10.93 -20.98
N ARG A 495 8.97 -10.29 -20.53
CA ARG A 495 8.95 -8.85 -20.25
C ARG A 495 9.85 -8.45 -19.09
N LEU A 496 9.97 -9.32 -18.07
CA LEU A 496 10.90 -9.10 -16.97
C LEU A 496 12.36 -9.23 -17.43
N TYR A 497 12.70 -10.21 -18.26
CA TYR A 497 14.05 -10.32 -18.84
C TYR A 497 14.42 -9.11 -19.73
N GLU A 498 13.50 -8.64 -20.57
CA GLU A 498 13.71 -7.43 -21.40
C GLU A 498 14.04 -6.20 -20.54
N ARG A 499 13.42 -6.08 -19.36
CA ARG A 499 13.70 -4.98 -18.41
C ARG A 499 15.12 -5.04 -17.87
N THR A 500 15.55 -6.23 -17.42
CA THR A 500 16.89 -6.43 -16.86
C THR A 500 17.98 -6.11 -17.89
N GLN A 501 17.80 -6.54 -19.15
CA GLN A 501 18.78 -6.27 -20.23
C GLN A 501 18.88 -4.80 -20.64
N SER A 502 17.80 -4.04 -20.48
CA SER A 502 17.78 -2.61 -20.83
C SER A 502 18.57 -1.73 -19.85
N GLY A 503 19.22 -2.31 -18.82
CA GLY A 503 19.86 -1.56 -17.73
C GLY A 503 18.85 -0.76 -16.90
N LYS A 504 17.56 -1.01 -17.11
CA LYS A 504 16.46 -0.39 -16.38
C LYS A 504 16.10 -1.30 -15.22
N SER A 505 16.78 -1.12 -14.10
CA SER A 505 16.02 -1.10 -12.85
C SER A 505 14.91 -0.07 -12.98
N LEU A 506 13.82 -0.25 -12.24
CA LEU A 506 12.75 0.72 -12.07
C LEU A 506 13.34 2.07 -11.62
N ARG A 507 13.83 2.83 -12.60
CA ARG A 507 14.19 4.22 -12.43
C ARG A 507 12.85 4.89 -12.19
N ALA A 508 12.58 5.25 -10.92
CA ALA A 508 11.98 6.54 -10.71
C ALA A 508 12.82 7.51 -11.56
N PRO A 509 12.25 8.23 -12.53
CA PRO A 509 13.04 9.14 -13.34
C PRO A 509 13.72 10.10 -12.37
N SER A 510 15.04 9.97 -12.23
CA SER A 510 15.90 10.98 -11.66
C SER A 510 15.98 12.14 -12.66
N LYS A 511 14.82 12.71 -13.02
CA LYS A 511 14.83 14.12 -13.37
C LYS A 511 15.34 14.77 -12.10
N GLN A 512 16.52 15.38 -12.13
CA GLN A 512 16.83 16.46 -11.19
C GLN A 512 15.63 17.40 -11.26
N GLN A 513 14.71 17.21 -10.33
CA GLN A 513 13.50 17.98 -10.31
C GLN A 513 13.94 19.33 -9.79
N GLU A 514 13.84 20.35 -10.64
CA GLU A 514 14.13 21.72 -10.21
C GLU A 514 13.37 22.00 -8.92
N LEU A 515 14.14 22.38 -7.89
CA LEU A 515 13.65 22.67 -6.55
C LEU A 515 12.58 23.76 -6.58
N LEU A 516 12.78 24.79 -7.42
CA LEU A 516 11.90 25.94 -7.57
C LEU A 516 11.29 25.92 -8.97
N ARG A 517 9.97 26.11 -9.07
CA ARG A 517 9.24 26.07 -10.35
C ARG A 517 8.21 27.18 -10.45
N ASN A 518 7.81 27.45 -11.69
CA ASN A 518 6.80 28.45 -12.05
C ASN A 518 7.20 29.86 -11.53
N PRO A 519 8.28 30.44 -12.07
CA PRO A 519 8.73 31.78 -11.67
C PRO A 519 7.66 32.84 -11.96
N HIS A 520 7.59 33.86 -11.12
CA HIS A 520 6.72 35.02 -11.31
C HIS A 520 7.25 36.25 -10.53
N ASP A 521 6.51 37.35 -10.62
CA ASP A 521 6.81 38.65 -9.98
C ASP A 521 5.62 39.21 -9.16
N SER A 522 4.45 38.59 -9.26
CA SER A 522 3.17 39.08 -8.72
C SER A 522 2.78 38.60 -7.31
N GLY A 523 3.71 37.98 -6.55
CA GLY A 523 3.42 37.48 -5.21
C GLY A 523 3.72 38.49 -4.11
N PRO A 524 3.18 38.30 -2.89
CA PRO A 524 3.59 39.08 -1.73
C PRO A 524 5.06 38.84 -1.41
N THR A 525 5.78 39.91 -1.13
CA THR A 525 7.20 39.89 -0.77
C THR A 525 7.46 40.81 0.43
N PRO A 526 8.56 40.59 1.18
CA PRO A 526 9.00 41.52 2.20
C PRO A 526 9.32 42.91 1.60
N PRO A 527 9.21 44.00 2.38
CA PRO A 527 9.62 45.32 1.93
C PRO A 527 11.07 45.33 1.43
N GLY A 528 11.28 45.85 0.21
CA GLY A 528 12.61 45.95 -0.40
C GLY A 528 13.19 44.65 -0.98
N PHE A 529 12.39 43.59 -1.11
CA PHE A 529 12.84 42.30 -1.66
C PHE A 529 13.29 42.43 -3.13
N LYS A 530 14.51 41.95 -3.43
CA LYS A 530 15.11 41.94 -4.79
C LYS A 530 15.38 40.55 -5.35
N GLY A 531 14.95 39.49 -4.66
CA GLY A 531 15.15 38.11 -5.08
C GLY A 531 14.14 37.63 -6.12
N LYS A 532 14.14 36.34 -6.40
CA LYS A 532 13.24 35.67 -7.34
C LYS A 532 12.01 35.12 -6.61
N GLN A 533 10.86 35.10 -7.28
CA GLN A 533 9.62 34.53 -6.74
C GLN A 533 9.14 33.35 -7.57
N PHE A 534 8.48 32.40 -6.92
CA PHE A 534 8.04 31.12 -7.48
C PHE A 534 6.71 30.72 -6.87
N ARG A 535 5.88 30.02 -7.67
CA ARG A 535 4.62 29.46 -7.15
C ARG A 535 4.80 28.12 -6.45
N LYS A 536 5.95 27.46 -6.65
CA LYS A 536 6.13 26.04 -6.33
C LYS A 536 7.55 25.75 -5.86
N VAL A 537 7.64 24.98 -4.77
CA VAL A 537 8.88 24.33 -4.32
C VAL A 537 8.66 22.83 -4.17
N VAL A 538 9.60 22.03 -4.69
CA VAL A 538 9.58 20.57 -4.68
C VAL A 538 10.63 20.06 -3.69
N LEU A 539 10.17 19.56 -2.55
CA LEU A 539 11.00 18.98 -1.50
C LEU A 539 11.01 17.44 -1.62
N PRO A 540 11.95 16.72 -0.97
CA PRO A 540 12.06 15.26 -1.12
C PRO A 540 10.78 14.47 -0.82
N SER A 541 9.99 14.90 0.18
CA SER A 541 8.78 14.20 0.64
C SER A 541 7.47 14.93 0.32
N MET A 542 7.53 16.16 -0.21
CA MET A 542 6.34 17.00 -0.41
C MET A 542 6.53 18.03 -1.50
N VAL A 543 5.42 18.52 -2.04
CA VAL A 543 5.40 19.65 -2.96
C VAL A 543 4.58 20.77 -2.34
N VAL A 544 5.18 21.95 -2.15
CA VAL A 544 4.45 23.13 -1.70
C VAL A 544 4.15 23.99 -2.91
N GLU A 545 2.87 24.30 -3.11
CA GLU A 545 2.40 25.15 -4.19
C GLU A 545 1.38 26.14 -3.65
N THR A 546 1.41 27.39 -4.11
CA THR A 546 0.59 28.50 -3.57
C THR A 546 -0.89 28.42 -3.96
N ASN A 547 -1.40 27.21 -4.16
CA ASN A 547 -2.79 26.89 -4.49
C ASN A 547 -3.56 26.45 -3.22
N THR A 548 -4.87 26.24 -3.35
CA THR A 548 -5.76 25.93 -2.21
C THR A 548 -5.44 24.61 -1.49
N ARG A 549 -4.87 23.61 -2.18
CA ARG A 549 -4.66 22.26 -1.63
C ARG A 549 -3.24 22.01 -1.12
N ASP A 550 -2.25 22.75 -1.62
CA ASP A 550 -0.83 22.45 -1.42
C ASP A 550 -0.10 23.49 -0.57
N SER A 551 -0.79 24.53 -0.10
CA SER A 551 -0.17 25.70 0.54
C SER A 551 -0.12 25.66 2.07
N CYS A 552 -0.81 24.73 2.73
CA CYS A 552 -0.89 24.69 4.19
C CYS A 552 0.27 23.90 4.79
N LEU A 553 0.98 24.50 5.75
CA LEU A 553 2.19 23.98 6.37
C LEU A 553 2.10 24.13 7.88
N LEU A 554 2.59 23.14 8.62
CA LEU A 554 2.92 23.27 10.04
C LEU A 554 4.42 23.51 10.14
N MET A 555 4.78 24.58 10.83
CA MET A 555 6.17 24.99 11.04
C MET A 555 6.70 24.47 12.39
N GLU A 556 8.02 24.42 12.55
CA GLU A 556 8.66 23.98 13.80
C GLU A 556 8.30 24.85 15.02
N ASP A 557 8.07 26.14 14.80
CA ASP A 557 7.62 27.09 15.82
C ASP A 557 6.15 26.89 16.26
N GLY A 558 5.46 25.91 15.67
CA GLY A 558 4.06 25.58 15.95
C GLY A 558 3.04 26.39 15.14
N ASN A 559 3.47 27.37 14.33
CA ASN A 559 2.56 28.12 13.48
C ASN A 559 2.03 27.25 12.34
N VAL A 560 0.73 27.41 12.04
CA VAL A 560 0.13 26.87 10.82
C VAL A 560 0.07 27.99 9.79
N VAL A 561 0.82 27.81 8.70
CA VAL A 561 1.06 28.80 7.65
C VAL A 561 0.38 28.39 6.36
N VAL A 562 -0.24 29.36 5.68
CA VAL A 562 -0.75 29.25 4.31
C VAL A 562 0.22 30.01 3.40
N ALA A 563 1.00 29.26 2.63
CA ALA A 563 1.96 29.78 1.65
C ALA A 563 1.24 30.62 0.58
N ARG A 564 1.66 31.87 0.42
CA ARG A 564 1.17 32.79 -0.61
C ARG A 564 2.19 33.02 -1.72
N ASN A 565 3.47 32.81 -1.41
CA ASN A 565 4.57 32.94 -2.34
C ASN A 565 5.76 32.10 -1.86
N VAL A 566 6.61 31.66 -2.79
CA VAL A 566 7.93 31.09 -2.49
C VAL A 566 8.96 32.09 -3.01
N VAL A 567 9.86 32.53 -2.13
CA VAL A 567 10.87 33.53 -2.47
C VAL A 567 12.25 32.94 -2.32
N SER A 568 13.17 33.33 -3.20
CA SER A 568 14.58 32.96 -3.10
C SER A 568 15.49 34.17 -3.26
N ASP A 569 16.42 34.32 -2.32
CA ASP A 569 17.42 35.38 -2.29
C ASP A 569 18.75 34.78 -1.80
N GLY A 570 19.85 35.04 -2.52
CA GLY A 570 21.17 34.48 -2.19
C GLY A 570 21.26 32.94 -2.12
N GLY A 571 20.32 32.21 -2.73
CA GLY A 571 20.23 30.74 -2.64
C GLY A 571 19.44 30.21 -1.44
N GLU A 572 19.03 31.07 -0.51
CA GLU A 572 18.04 30.70 0.52
C GLU A 572 16.65 30.64 -0.10
N VAL A 573 15.82 29.72 0.39
CA VAL A 573 14.43 29.57 -0.04
C VAL A 573 13.52 29.77 1.16
N LYS A 574 12.57 30.70 1.06
CA LYS A 574 11.64 31.05 2.13
C LYS A 574 10.20 30.99 1.64
N ILE A 575 9.30 30.62 2.53
CA ILE A 575 7.85 30.71 2.34
C ILE A 575 7.39 32.07 2.83
N CYS A 576 6.79 32.87 1.94
CA CYS A 576 6.06 34.07 2.31
C CYS A 576 4.58 33.71 2.41
N GLY A 577 4.01 33.79 3.61
CA GLY A 577 2.69 33.26 3.90
C GLY A 577 1.96 34.01 4.99
N GLN A 578 0.68 33.65 5.16
CA GLN A 578 -0.15 34.10 6.29
C GLN A 578 -0.25 32.97 7.30
N PHE A 579 -0.47 33.27 8.57
CA PHE A 579 -0.60 32.24 9.62
C PHE A 579 -1.95 32.37 10.35
N PHE A 580 -2.45 31.27 10.88
CA PHE A 580 -3.67 31.28 11.68
C PHE A 580 -3.40 31.81 13.08
N LYS A 581 -4.10 32.89 13.48
CA LYS A 581 -3.95 33.49 14.82
C LYS A 581 -4.66 32.71 15.92
N GLN A 582 -5.56 31.81 15.56
CA GLN A 582 -6.29 30.96 16.50
C GLN A 582 -6.19 29.51 16.06
N LEU A 583 -5.62 28.70 16.94
CA LEU A 583 -5.55 27.25 16.86
C LEU A 583 -6.17 26.68 18.13
N ALA A 584 -7.08 25.72 17.98
CA ALA A 584 -7.64 24.95 19.08
C ALA A 584 -7.69 23.47 18.67
N ASN A 585 -7.66 22.54 19.63
CA ASN A 585 -7.79 21.12 19.30
C ASN A 585 -9.13 20.85 18.60
N PHE A 586 -9.09 20.11 17.49
CA PHE A 586 -10.31 19.81 16.74
C PHE A 586 -11.21 18.79 17.46
N HIS A 587 -10.59 17.84 18.17
CA HIS A 587 -11.25 16.81 18.96
C HIS A 587 -11.07 17.12 20.46
N THR A 588 -12.08 17.75 21.07
CA THR A 588 -12.04 18.10 22.50
C THR A 588 -12.54 16.97 23.41
N SER A 589 -13.12 15.90 22.85
CA SER A 589 -13.76 14.81 23.60
C SER A 589 -12.81 13.70 24.04
N ILE A 590 -11.58 13.68 23.51
CA ILE A 590 -10.60 12.63 23.81
C ILE A 590 -9.35 13.34 24.34
N SER A 591 -9.01 13.06 25.59
CA SER A 591 -7.82 13.60 26.25
C SER A 591 -6.53 13.13 25.55
N HIS A 592 -5.47 13.94 25.59
CA HIS A 592 -4.12 13.63 25.08
C HIS A 592 -3.91 13.65 23.55
N ILE A 593 -4.85 14.19 22.76
CA ILE A 593 -4.76 14.26 21.29
C ILE A 593 -3.83 15.37 20.76
N ASP A 594 -3.42 16.34 21.58
CA ASP A 594 -2.73 17.55 21.13
C ASP A 594 -1.51 17.27 20.23
N ARG A 595 -0.84 16.13 20.46
CA ARG A 595 0.34 15.68 19.72
C ARG A 595 0.06 15.23 18.28
N LEU A 596 -1.18 14.90 17.93
CA LEU A 596 -1.59 14.63 16.54
C LEU A 596 -1.54 15.88 15.66
N GLY A 597 -1.56 17.07 16.26
CA GLY A 597 -1.54 18.34 15.52
C GLY A 597 -2.80 18.60 14.70
N ILE A 598 -3.94 18.00 15.08
CA ILE A 598 -5.22 18.22 14.39
C ILE A 598 -5.92 19.44 15.02
N TYR A 599 -5.87 20.55 14.30
CA TYR A 599 -6.35 21.84 14.80
C TYR A 599 -7.63 22.29 14.11
N ARG A 600 -8.49 22.94 14.87
CA ARG A 600 -9.43 23.94 14.36
C ARG A 600 -8.70 25.27 14.23
N ALA A 601 -8.46 25.71 13.00
CA ALA A 601 -7.74 26.93 12.68
C ALA A 601 -8.70 28.04 12.21
N SER A 602 -8.51 29.26 12.70
CA SER A 602 -9.30 30.44 12.30
C SER A 602 -8.48 31.73 12.40
N ARG A 603 -9.07 32.84 11.93
CA ARG A 603 -8.47 34.19 11.93
C ARG A 603 -7.08 34.22 11.28
N LEU A 604 -7.05 33.99 9.97
CA LEU A 604 -5.84 34.12 9.17
C LEU A 604 -5.27 35.55 9.29
N SER A 605 -3.94 35.68 9.39
CA SER A 605 -3.27 36.97 9.52
C SER A 605 -3.50 37.85 8.29
N SER A 606 -3.67 39.16 8.49
CA SER A 606 -3.71 40.14 7.40
C SER A 606 -2.31 40.34 6.80
N ALA A 607 -1.31 40.49 7.66
CA ALA A 607 0.09 40.57 7.27
C ALA A 607 0.66 39.21 6.89
N THR A 608 1.59 39.22 5.93
CA THR A 608 2.44 38.09 5.58
C THR A 608 3.72 38.10 6.43
N ALA A 609 4.30 36.93 6.64
CA ALA A 609 5.60 36.74 7.27
C ALA A 609 6.42 35.70 6.48
N LEU A 610 7.70 35.60 6.82
CA LEU A 610 8.65 34.70 6.18
C LEU A 610 9.02 33.53 7.10
N TRP A 611 9.12 32.35 6.51
CA TRP A 611 9.69 31.17 7.16
C TRP A 611 10.70 30.50 6.24
N ASP A 612 11.75 29.92 6.80
CA ASP A 612 12.68 29.10 6.02
C ASP A 612 12.01 27.78 5.65
N VAL A 613 12.22 27.29 4.41
CA VAL A 613 11.68 25.99 4.00
C VAL A 613 12.22 24.83 4.85
N LYS A 614 13.41 24.99 5.46
CA LYS A 614 14.01 24.02 6.37
C LYS A 614 13.26 23.91 7.71
N GLN A 615 12.46 24.91 8.07
CA GLN A 615 11.65 24.92 9.29
C GLN A 615 10.26 24.28 9.08
N ILE A 616 9.97 23.77 7.89
CA ILE A 616 8.70 23.08 7.62
C ILE A 616 8.73 21.75 8.37
N LYS A 617 7.88 21.64 9.38
CA LYS A 617 7.71 20.42 10.16
C LYS A 617 6.84 19.40 9.43
N SER A 618 5.81 19.84 8.72
CA SER A 618 5.00 18.96 7.88
C SER A 618 4.10 19.77 6.95
N LYS A 619 3.73 19.21 5.81
CA LYS A 619 2.60 19.71 5.02
C LYS A 619 1.28 19.29 5.67
N CYS A 620 0.25 20.13 5.56
CA CYS A 620 -1.05 19.87 6.15
C CYS A 620 -2.17 19.83 5.10
N CYS A 621 -3.15 18.96 5.33
CA CYS A 621 -4.48 19.14 4.79
C CYS A 621 -5.15 20.33 5.48
N CYS A 622 -5.80 21.21 4.71
CA CYS A 622 -6.56 22.36 5.23
C CYS A 622 -7.98 22.34 4.69
N PHE A 623 -8.89 21.74 5.46
CA PHE A 623 -10.26 21.49 5.04
C PHE A 623 -11.23 22.52 5.64
N PRO A 624 -12.10 23.15 4.84
CA PRO A 624 -13.05 24.14 5.36
C PRO A 624 -14.06 23.48 6.32
N CYS A 625 -14.28 24.09 7.48
CA CYS A 625 -15.20 23.60 8.51
C CYS A 625 -15.86 24.78 9.27
N GLY A 626 -17.14 25.04 8.99
CA GLY A 626 -17.88 26.16 9.58
C GLY A 626 -17.22 27.50 9.25
N ARG A 627 -16.92 28.31 10.27
CA ARG A 627 -16.23 29.62 10.14
C ARG A 627 -14.69 29.54 10.10
N GLY A 628 -14.12 28.34 10.01
CA GLY A 628 -12.67 28.13 10.01
C GLY A 628 -12.27 26.90 9.21
N PHE A 629 -11.17 26.28 9.59
CA PHE A 629 -10.59 25.12 8.92
C PHE A 629 -10.28 24.02 9.93
N MET A 630 -10.42 22.77 9.50
CA MET A 630 -9.71 21.65 10.12
C MET A 630 -8.35 21.52 9.42
N VAL A 631 -7.28 21.63 10.19
CA VAL A 631 -5.91 21.44 9.73
C VAL A 631 -5.38 20.15 10.32
N THR A 632 -4.84 19.28 9.48
CA THR A 632 -4.24 18.01 9.91
C THR A 632 -2.94 17.74 9.14
N PRO A 633 -1.81 17.45 9.82
CA PRO A 633 -0.56 17.07 9.20
C PRO A 633 -0.67 15.83 8.32
N LEU A 634 -0.01 15.85 7.17
CA LEU A 634 0.20 14.65 6.37
C LEU A 634 1.30 13.80 7.02
N LEU A 635 0.98 12.54 7.30
CA LEU A 635 1.82 11.63 8.09
C LEU A 635 3.25 11.43 7.54
N HIS A 636 3.45 11.64 6.24
CA HIS A 636 4.69 11.29 5.52
C HIS A 636 5.47 12.50 5.00
N THR A 637 5.12 13.69 5.45
CA THR A 637 5.71 14.94 4.93
C THR A 637 6.56 15.67 5.99
N GLY A 638 6.88 15.03 7.10
CA GLY A 638 7.62 15.64 8.21
C GLY A 638 8.79 14.81 8.70
#